data_AF-A0A2S7XNP7-F1
#
_entry.id   AF-A0A2S7XNP7-F1
#
_cell.length_a   1.000
_cell.length_b   1.000
_cell.length_c   1.000
_cell.angle_alpha   90.00
_cell.angle_beta   90.00
_cell.angle_gamma   90.00
#
_symmetry.space_group_name_H-M   'P 1'
#
loop_
_entity.id
_entity.type
_entity.pdbx_description
1 polymer ?
#
loop_
_entity_poly.entity_id
_entity_poly.type
_entity_poly.pdbx_seq_one_letter_code
_entity_poly.pdbx_strand_id
1 'polypeptide(L)'
;MQIAERSERFATVIEQLAIAQRRLTRLGEPCANVASERSQILLHRRTAAESTLAALLAEKWVLDPHSAQELSVLVRRLSADILNQSRAWTARALLHDLERVLIESRTTYYCLRPLAWMLSFGNQRLREVLPFQANLKALRALDAGLTRLEQLGWATPEVERFHQPLHRLARRLTVHLEKQLKPHLQRAIADAGFSASDHREAVAAHKLLRELLDVIEHRRHLKFTDVRDIIARNVLRLPDFSANDVFRGDRLARFDRAAAHALPGVYKPGEFYLKGLQQLGAPLFGTALGRLALRYLILPFGLAFLGLKTLHVLISLLVHHNFDLTPLWLVIVVGLAINVIAHAHVVRTVALATLRGLWWGLRLLFYDSLRRLLHWPPLLRLLDTSVVRGIDRHLLRPFVIGVFLVLPVIAIASVIEGTLIQLNISQFALALALGTLVRNTPAGRHLLDDTASGVGRFVRVVNQTLILGLLRELMQFFKEVTRRFQQGLHWIEELLSHRLGESRWALAFKALLIPLWRLLDALIQFYVTVLVEPQVNPIKHFPLVTIGHKVMLPFFPVITSFLLTVTASLLPKWIAYPLVTLTVLLLPGLAGFLVWELKENWKLYAANHSQPESLPAVDKSPLRQLQAIELAIIGNHGETMRGLLRRGFHSGTLPKAFDRLRRILRIQMRTETELPQRLRDARRHLAEIERAICVFCDRELAYALRRRCQQPDCSLGRIETQRPRLATASFELTLELYCKAPDHSQPITLHLSFYLLEPDLFLTVAIRGPRIHLDARCWQRIHEDLRVFSGRAGARLEVIN
;
A
#
# COMPACT_ATOMS: atom_id res chain seq x y z
N MET A 1 43.87 -12.48 6.40
CA MET A 1 43.32 -13.53 7.28
C MET A 1 43.49 -13.18 8.76
N GLN A 2 44.71 -12.99 9.27
CA GLN A 2 44.95 -12.57 10.67
C GLN A 2 44.26 -11.25 11.08
N ILE A 3 44.16 -10.28 10.17
CA ILE A 3 43.41 -9.02 10.40
C ILE A 3 41.89 -9.27 10.50
N ALA A 4 41.36 -10.28 9.79
CA ALA A 4 39.94 -10.65 9.82
C ALA A 4 39.59 -11.45 11.10
N GLU A 5 40.49 -12.34 11.54
CA GLU A 5 40.38 -13.05 12.82
C GLU A 5 40.40 -12.08 14.01
N ARG A 6 41.30 -11.06 13.98
CA ARG A 6 41.35 -9.99 14.99
C ARG A 6 40.17 -9.01 14.96
N SER A 7 39.44 -8.95 13.85
CA SER A 7 38.25 -8.09 13.70
C SER A 7 36.94 -8.86 13.76
N GLU A 8 36.98 -10.11 14.26
CA GLU A 8 35.81 -10.99 14.47
C GLU A 8 34.95 -11.20 13.21
N ARG A 9 35.56 -11.15 12.02
CA ARG A 9 34.88 -11.38 10.74
C ARG A 9 34.95 -12.85 10.33
N PHE A 10 34.20 -13.70 11.04
CA PHE A 10 34.22 -15.15 10.88
C PHE A 10 33.78 -15.65 9.50
N ALA A 11 32.75 -15.08 8.88
CA ALA A 11 32.33 -15.47 7.52
C ALA A 11 33.39 -15.12 6.47
N THR A 12 34.05 -13.97 6.61
CA THR A 12 35.18 -13.60 5.76
C THR A 12 36.34 -14.59 5.94
N VAL A 13 36.65 -14.98 7.19
CA VAL A 13 37.69 -15.96 7.49
C VAL A 13 37.36 -17.34 6.89
N ILE A 14 36.13 -17.83 7.08
CA ILE A 14 35.64 -19.09 6.51
C ILE A 14 35.79 -19.10 4.99
N GLU A 15 35.41 -18.00 4.33
CA GLU A 15 35.51 -17.87 2.88
C GLU A 15 36.96 -17.89 2.39
N GLN A 16 37.83 -17.09 3.01
CA GLN A 16 39.25 -17.03 2.62
C GLN A 16 39.95 -18.38 2.85
N LEU A 17 39.60 -19.07 3.94
CA LEU A 17 40.07 -20.43 4.24
C LEU A 17 39.58 -21.46 3.21
N ALA A 18 38.31 -21.39 2.81
CA ALA A 18 37.75 -22.26 1.78
C ALA A 18 38.40 -22.01 0.40
N ILE A 19 38.65 -20.76 0.04
CA ILE A 19 39.36 -20.40 -1.20
C ILE A 19 40.81 -20.89 -1.15
N ALA A 20 41.50 -20.71 -0.02
CA ALA A 20 42.86 -21.19 0.18
C ALA A 20 42.93 -22.73 0.04
N GLN A 21 42.02 -23.46 0.69
CA GLN A 21 41.92 -24.92 0.59
C GLN A 21 41.70 -25.36 -0.86
N ARG A 22 40.78 -24.71 -1.58
CA ARG A 22 40.50 -25.02 -3.00
C ARG A 22 41.72 -24.75 -3.90
N ARG A 23 42.46 -23.67 -3.66
CA ARG A 23 43.71 -23.38 -4.39
C ARG A 23 44.77 -24.44 -4.09
N LEU A 24 44.89 -24.85 -2.84
CA LEU A 24 45.82 -25.88 -2.40
C LEU A 24 45.53 -27.23 -3.07
N THR A 25 44.26 -27.63 -3.15
CA THR A 25 43.85 -28.86 -3.84
C THR A 25 44.08 -28.83 -5.35
N ARG A 26 44.15 -27.63 -5.96
CA ARG A 26 44.45 -27.47 -7.40
C ARG A 26 45.94 -27.54 -7.73
N LEU A 27 46.83 -27.40 -6.75
CA LEU A 27 48.27 -27.36 -6.99
C LEU A 27 48.87 -28.73 -7.35
N GLY A 28 48.17 -29.84 -7.11
CA GLY A 28 48.57 -31.18 -7.57
C GLY A 28 49.96 -31.64 -7.09
N GLU A 29 50.52 -32.65 -7.77
CA GLU A 29 51.91 -33.07 -7.58
C GLU A 29 52.87 -32.12 -8.32
N PRO A 30 54.07 -31.81 -7.76
CA PRO A 30 54.81 -32.50 -6.70
C PRO A 30 54.55 -32.03 -5.25
N CYS A 31 53.59 -31.14 -5.01
CA CYS A 31 53.34 -30.55 -3.69
C CYS A 31 52.38 -31.35 -2.79
N ALA A 32 52.03 -32.59 -3.12
CA ALA A 32 50.93 -33.34 -2.49
C ALA A 32 51.08 -33.55 -0.98
N ASN A 33 52.28 -33.91 -0.49
CA ASN A 33 52.52 -34.14 0.95
C ASN A 33 52.48 -32.85 1.77
N VAL A 34 53.05 -31.75 1.26
CA VAL A 34 52.98 -30.43 1.92
C VAL A 34 51.55 -29.87 1.83
N ALA A 35 50.82 -30.21 0.77
CA ALA A 35 49.44 -29.81 0.59
C ALA A 35 48.50 -30.51 1.58
N SER A 36 48.71 -31.80 1.90
CA SER A 36 47.85 -32.53 2.85
C SER A 36 48.00 -31.99 4.28
N GLU A 37 49.23 -31.77 4.75
CA GLU A 37 49.51 -31.19 6.07
C GLU A 37 48.92 -29.77 6.22
N ARG A 38 49.17 -28.90 5.23
CA ARG A 38 48.62 -27.53 5.24
C ARG A 38 47.10 -27.51 5.11
N SER A 39 46.50 -28.46 4.39
CA SER A 39 45.04 -28.59 4.28
C SER A 39 44.39 -28.93 5.63
N GLN A 40 45.02 -29.79 6.44
CA GLN A 40 44.54 -30.11 7.80
C GLN A 40 44.55 -28.88 8.72
N ILE A 41 45.61 -28.06 8.66
CA ILE A 41 45.69 -26.81 9.44
C ILE A 41 44.59 -25.83 9.01
N LEU A 42 44.37 -25.67 7.70
CA LEU A 42 43.31 -24.80 7.17
C LEU A 42 41.91 -25.29 7.58
N LEU A 43 41.67 -26.60 7.55
CA LEU A 43 40.42 -27.21 7.99
C LEU A 43 40.17 -27.01 9.49
N HIS A 44 41.18 -27.20 10.32
CA HIS A 44 41.08 -26.96 11.77
C HIS A 44 40.74 -25.50 12.08
N ARG A 45 41.42 -24.54 11.43
CA ARG A 45 41.08 -23.11 11.59
C ARG A 45 39.68 -22.78 11.09
N ARG A 46 39.24 -23.40 10.00
CA ARG A 46 37.89 -23.15 9.45
C ARG A 46 36.81 -23.65 10.38
N THR A 47 36.96 -24.88 10.89
CA THR A 47 36.02 -25.46 11.86
C THR A 47 35.98 -24.69 13.18
N ALA A 48 37.11 -24.14 13.64
CA ALA A 48 37.14 -23.24 14.78
C ALA A 48 36.38 -21.92 14.53
N ALA A 49 36.51 -21.33 13.34
CA ALA A 49 35.76 -20.12 12.97
C ALA A 49 34.24 -20.40 12.85
N GLU A 50 33.87 -21.56 12.30
CA GLU A 50 32.48 -22.02 12.20
C GLU A 50 31.81 -22.19 13.57
N SER A 51 32.48 -22.89 14.50
CA SER A 51 31.97 -23.12 15.85
C SER A 51 31.86 -21.82 16.64
N THR A 52 32.85 -20.94 16.52
CA THR A 52 32.86 -19.63 17.21
C THR A 52 31.72 -18.74 16.73
N LEU A 53 31.48 -18.64 15.41
CA LEU A 53 30.36 -17.87 14.87
C LEU A 53 29.01 -18.36 15.40
N ALA A 54 28.78 -19.68 15.36
CA ALA A 54 27.54 -20.28 15.81
C ALA A 54 27.33 -20.12 17.33
N ALA A 55 28.39 -20.33 18.12
CA ALA A 55 28.35 -20.18 19.58
C ALA A 55 28.03 -18.75 20.00
N LEU A 56 28.72 -17.75 19.42
CA LEU A 56 28.49 -16.34 19.73
C LEU A 56 27.07 -15.87 19.37
N LEU A 57 26.51 -16.35 18.24
CA LEU A 57 25.13 -16.07 17.86
C LEU A 57 24.12 -16.70 18.83
N ALA A 58 24.35 -17.95 19.23
CA ALA A 58 23.49 -18.66 20.17
C ALA A 58 23.51 -18.05 21.57
N GLU A 59 24.70 -17.68 22.06
CA GLU A 59 24.92 -17.04 23.35
C GLU A 59 24.25 -15.65 23.40
N LYS A 60 24.54 -14.81 22.39
CA LYS A 60 24.03 -13.43 22.36
C LYS A 60 22.51 -13.34 22.38
N TRP A 61 21.82 -14.28 21.70
CA TRP A 61 20.36 -14.27 21.57
C TRP A 61 19.66 -15.32 22.44
N VAL A 62 20.41 -16.00 23.32
CA VAL A 62 19.90 -17.01 24.27
C VAL A 62 19.01 -18.04 23.57
N LEU A 63 19.58 -18.72 22.57
CA LEU A 63 18.90 -19.81 21.87
C LEU A 63 18.81 -21.06 22.75
N ASP A 64 17.75 -21.85 22.56
CA ASP A 64 17.64 -23.17 23.19
C ASP A 64 18.76 -24.10 22.69
N PRO A 65 19.22 -25.07 23.51
CA PRO A 65 20.36 -25.94 23.15
C PRO A 65 20.18 -26.66 21.81
N HIS A 66 18.95 -27.11 21.53
CA HIS A 66 18.61 -27.75 20.26
C HIS A 66 18.77 -26.78 19.08
N SER A 67 18.22 -25.57 19.16
CA SER A 67 18.37 -24.57 18.08
C SER A 67 19.81 -24.07 17.93
N ALA A 68 20.58 -23.99 19.02
CA ALA A 68 22.00 -23.66 18.97
C ALA A 68 22.80 -24.74 18.23
N GLN A 69 22.51 -26.02 18.50
CA GLN A 69 23.10 -27.14 17.79
C GLN A 69 22.73 -27.13 16.31
N GLU A 70 21.46 -26.93 15.97
CA GLU A 70 20.99 -26.82 14.58
C GLU A 70 21.63 -25.63 13.83
N LEU A 71 21.83 -24.50 14.51
CA LEU A 71 22.56 -23.36 13.94
C LEU A 71 24.03 -23.71 13.65
N SER A 72 24.69 -24.47 14.54
CA SER A 72 26.07 -24.93 14.31
C SER A 72 26.16 -25.88 13.11
N VAL A 73 25.16 -26.74 12.90
CA VAL A 73 25.08 -27.62 11.74
C VAL A 73 24.87 -26.82 10.47
N LEU A 74 24.00 -25.80 10.51
CA LEU A 74 23.75 -24.89 9.40
C LEU A 74 25.04 -24.18 8.96
N VAL A 75 25.79 -23.56 9.89
CA VAL A 75 27.04 -22.84 9.57
C VAL A 75 28.07 -23.78 8.92
N ARG A 76 28.23 -25.00 9.46
CA ARG A 76 29.11 -26.02 8.88
C ARG A 76 28.67 -26.43 7.47
N ARG A 77 27.37 -26.62 7.25
CA ARG A 77 26.81 -26.99 5.95
C ARG A 77 27.01 -25.88 4.90
N LEU A 78 26.78 -24.63 5.28
CA LEU A 78 27.01 -23.47 4.41
C LEU A 78 28.50 -23.32 4.07
N SER A 79 29.38 -23.55 5.05
CA SER A 79 30.82 -23.53 4.86
C SER A 79 31.27 -24.59 3.85
N ALA A 80 30.73 -25.81 3.94
CA ALA A 80 30.99 -26.87 2.96
C ALA A 80 30.52 -26.47 1.55
N ASP A 81 29.37 -25.81 1.43
CA ASP A 81 28.83 -25.39 0.14
C ASP A 81 29.56 -24.22 -0.53
N ILE A 82 30.41 -23.48 0.20
CA ILE A 82 31.34 -22.52 -0.42
C ILE A 82 32.31 -23.24 -1.38
N LEU A 83 32.65 -24.50 -1.08
CA LEU A 83 33.51 -25.32 -1.95
C LEU A 83 32.76 -25.86 -3.17
N ASN A 84 31.44 -25.70 -3.28
CA ASN A 84 30.63 -26.11 -4.42
C ASN A 84 30.36 -24.92 -5.37
N GLN A 85 30.87 -24.95 -6.61
CA GLN A 85 30.82 -23.81 -7.54
C GLN A 85 29.40 -23.29 -7.83
N SER A 86 28.41 -24.19 -7.92
CA SER A 86 27.03 -23.84 -8.24
C SER A 86 26.30 -23.09 -7.13
N ARG A 87 26.71 -23.23 -5.87
CA ARG A 87 26.00 -22.69 -4.68
C ARG A 87 26.83 -21.72 -3.85
N ALA A 88 28.11 -21.55 -4.20
CA ALA A 88 29.08 -20.79 -3.42
C ALA A 88 28.64 -19.35 -3.13
N TRP A 89 28.01 -18.66 -4.09
CA TRP A 89 27.60 -17.27 -3.91
C TRP A 89 26.49 -17.13 -2.86
N THR A 90 25.43 -17.92 -2.96
CA THR A 90 24.29 -17.85 -2.03
C THR A 90 24.69 -18.29 -0.62
N ALA A 91 25.51 -19.35 -0.51
CA ALA A 91 26.02 -19.83 0.77
C ALA A 91 26.93 -18.79 1.43
N ARG A 92 27.84 -18.18 0.66
CA ARG A 92 28.68 -17.06 1.11
C ARG A 92 27.84 -15.90 1.60
N ALA A 93 26.83 -15.50 0.83
CA ALA A 93 25.98 -14.36 1.17
C ALA A 93 25.18 -14.61 2.46
N LEU A 94 24.63 -15.82 2.65
CA LEU A 94 23.93 -16.19 3.88
C LEU A 94 24.88 -16.19 5.10
N LEU A 95 26.10 -16.69 4.97
CA LEU A 95 27.10 -16.63 6.04
C LEU A 95 27.46 -15.18 6.40
N HIS A 96 27.57 -14.29 5.41
CA HIS A 96 27.79 -12.86 5.65
C HIS A 96 26.57 -12.19 6.32
N ASP A 97 25.35 -12.62 5.98
CA ASP A 97 24.14 -12.14 6.64
C ASP A 97 24.13 -12.56 8.13
N LEU A 98 24.57 -13.79 8.47
CA LEU A 98 24.72 -14.24 9.87
C LEU A 98 25.85 -13.51 10.62
N GLU A 99 27.01 -13.32 9.99
CA GLU A 99 28.10 -12.50 10.54
C GLU A 99 27.60 -11.08 10.80
N ARG A 100 26.82 -10.52 9.88
CA ARG A 100 26.23 -9.20 10.03
C ARG A 100 25.30 -9.15 11.24
N VAL A 101 24.44 -10.14 11.46
CA VAL A 101 23.60 -10.22 12.69
C VAL A 101 24.45 -10.15 13.96
N LEU A 102 25.59 -10.85 13.99
CA LEU A 102 26.50 -10.82 15.14
C LEU A 102 27.14 -9.43 15.32
N ILE A 103 27.68 -8.85 14.24
CA ILE A 103 28.31 -7.52 14.26
C ILE A 103 27.30 -6.47 14.71
N GLU A 104 26.11 -6.47 14.13
CA GLU A 104 25.07 -5.47 14.44
C GLU A 104 24.64 -5.55 15.90
N SER A 105 24.71 -6.72 16.55
CA SER A 105 24.39 -6.86 17.97
C SER A 105 25.37 -6.17 18.94
N ARG A 106 26.52 -5.72 18.42
CA ARG A 106 27.61 -5.05 19.15
C ARG A 106 27.84 -3.61 18.69
N THR A 107 27.30 -3.21 17.54
CA THR A 107 27.48 -1.87 16.99
C THR A 107 26.58 -0.87 17.70
N THR A 108 27.15 0.28 18.06
CA THR A 108 26.37 1.43 18.52
C THR A 108 26.31 2.46 17.39
N TYR A 109 25.09 2.79 16.95
CA TYR A 109 24.85 3.79 15.93
C TYR A 109 24.55 5.15 16.56
N TYR A 110 24.95 6.22 15.86
CA TYR A 110 24.60 7.58 16.25
C TYR A 110 24.37 8.48 15.03
N CYS A 111 23.70 9.59 15.27
CA CYS A 111 23.52 10.66 14.31
C CYS A 111 24.09 11.98 14.86
N LEU A 112 24.58 12.83 13.96
CA LEU A 112 24.97 14.20 14.28
C LEU A 112 23.82 15.14 13.96
N ARG A 113 23.44 15.99 14.92
CA ARG A 113 22.41 17.03 14.77
C ARG A 113 23.01 18.43 14.97
N PRO A 114 23.86 18.89 14.03
CA PRO A 114 24.54 20.19 14.17
C PRO A 114 23.53 21.35 14.22
N LEU A 115 22.51 21.33 13.37
CA LEU A 115 21.48 22.38 13.34
C LEU A 115 20.66 22.43 14.63
N ALA A 116 20.26 21.28 15.17
CA ALA A 116 19.47 21.25 16.39
C ALA A 116 20.29 21.66 17.63
N TRP A 117 21.57 21.27 17.67
CA TRP A 117 22.53 21.73 18.68
C TRP A 117 22.72 23.26 18.61
N MET A 118 22.92 23.80 17.41
CA MET A 118 23.10 25.24 17.18
C MET A 118 21.85 26.04 17.55
N LEU A 119 20.67 25.62 17.07
CA LEU A 119 19.39 26.30 17.35
C LEU A 119 18.96 26.22 18.81
N SER A 120 19.40 25.18 19.53
CA SER A 120 19.12 25.04 20.97
C SER A 120 20.18 25.68 21.86
N PHE A 121 21.12 26.44 21.28
CA PHE A 121 22.25 27.05 21.99
C PHE A 121 22.99 26.06 22.90
N GLY A 122 23.14 24.81 22.44
CA GLY A 122 23.84 23.75 23.17
C GLY A 122 23.01 22.95 24.18
N ASN A 123 21.72 23.26 24.36
CA ASN A 123 20.84 22.50 25.27
C ASN A 123 20.56 21.07 24.76
N GLN A 124 20.57 20.85 23.45
CA GLN A 124 20.47 19.52 22.86
C GLN A 124 21.85 18.94 22.56
N ARG A 125 22.03 17.63 22.69
CA ARG A 125 23.31 16.97 22.40
C ARG A 125 23.59 16.95 20.89
N LEU A 126 24.82 17.30 20.48
CA LEU A 126 25.27 17.20 19.09
C LEU A 126 25.19 15.75 18.56
N ARG A 127 25.55 14.79 19.42
CA ARG A 127 25.54 13.36 19.13
C ARG A 127 24.31 12.70 19.76
N GLU A 128 23.42 12.19 18.93
CA GLU A 128 22.23 11.44 19.33
C GLU A 128 22.45 9.95 19.06
N VAL A 129 22.34 9.11 20.08
CA VAL A 129 22.49 7.64 19.94
C VAL A 129 21.20 7.06 19.35
N LEU A 130 21.34 6.08 18.46
CA LEU A 130 20.23 5.37 17.80
C LEU A 130 20.11 3.96 18.39
N PRO A 131 19.39 3.78 19.53
CA PRO A 131 19.41 2.54 20.30
C PRO A 131 18.79 1.35 19.56
N PHE A 132 17.83 1.60 18.66
CA PHE A 132 17.08 0.54 17.98
C PHE A 132 17.70 0.13 16.63
N GLN A 133 18.60 0.95 16.07
CA GLN A 133 19.10 0.77 14.71
C GLN A 133 19.85 -0.56 14.50
N ALA A 134 20.66 -0.94 15.49
CA ALA A 134 21.40 -2.20 15.51
C ALA A 134 20.47 -3.41 15.36
N ASN A 135 19.45 -3.49 16.23
CA ASN A 135 18.47 -4.58 16.21
C ASN A 135 17.68 -4.60 14.88
N LEU A 136 17.29 -3.44 14.35
CA LEU A 136 16.58 -3.35 13.07
C LEU A 136 17.43 -3.83 11.88
N LYS A 137 18.73 -3.49 11.86
CA LYS A 137 19.67 -3.96 10.84
C LYS A 137 19.96 -5.45 10.95
N ALA A 138 20.10 -5.96 12.17
CA ALA A 138 20.23 -7.40 12.42
C ALA A 138 19.00 -8.17 11.91
N LEU A 139 17.79 -7.70 12.21
CA LEU A 139 16.57 -8.36 11.74
C LEU A 139 16.45 -8.33 10.21
N ARG A 140 16.85 -7.23 9.55
CA ARG A 140 16.90 -7.17 8.08
C ARG A 140 17.92 -8.14 7.48
N ALA A 141 19.11 -8.25 8.07
CA ALA A 141 20.12 -9.21 7.62
C ALA A 141 19.59 -10.64 7.74
N LEU A 142 18.84 -10.94 8.81
CA LEU A 142 18.24 -12.24 9.01
C LEU A 142 17.10 -12.55 8.04
N ASP A 143 16.23 -11.58 7.73
CA ASP A 143 15.19 -11.75 6.69
C ASP A 143 15.81 -12.00 5.31
N ALA A 144 16.91 -11.31 4.99
CA ALA A 144 17.68 -11.57 3.78
C ALA A 144 18.27 -12.99 3.81
N GLY A 145 18.82 -13.42 4.94
CA GLY A 145 19.32 -14.79 5.15
C GLY A 145 18.25 -15.87 4.97
N LEU A 146 17.04 -15.67 5.51
CA LEU A 146 15.89 -16.56 5.33
C LEU A 146 15.48 -16.66 3.86
N THR A 147 15.46 -15.54 3.15
CA THR A 147 15.15 -15.51 1.71
C THR A 147 16.23 -16.24 0.90
N ARG A 148 17.51 -16.06 1.24
CA ARG A 148 18.62 -16.77 0.61
C ARG A 148 18.64 -18.27 0.91
N LEU A 149 18.17 -18.67 2.10
CA LEU A 149 18.03 -20.09 2.44
C LEU A 149 17.08 -20.80 1.47
N GLU A 150 16.00 -20.13 1.09
CA GLU A 150 15.03 -20.65 0.11
C GLU A 150 15.64 -20.73 -1.32
N GLN A 151 16.60 -19.86 -1.63
CA GLN A 151 17.29 -19.79 -2.93
C GLN A 151 18.50 -20.73 -3.06
N LEU A 152 18.97 -21.36 -1.97
CA LEU A 152 20.15 -22.26 -1.97
C LEU A 152 19.96 -23.53 -2.81
N GLY A 153 18.71 -23.92 -3.07
CA GLY A 153 18.39 -25.14 -3.84
C GLY A 153 18.66 -26.45 -3.08
N TRP A 154 18.65 -26.41 -1.73
CA TRP A 154 18.70 -27.60 -0.89
C TRP A 154 17.41 -28.41 -0.93
N ALA A 155 17.49 -29.68 -0.51
CA ALA A 155 16.34 -30.56 -0.42
C ALA A 155 15.27 -29.97 0.52
N THR A 156 14.00 -30.27 0.25
CA THR A 156 12.87 -29.80 1.06
C THR A 156 13.04 -30.05 2.57
N PRO A 157 13.32 -31.28 3.04
CA PRO A 157 13.46 -31.50 4.48
C PRO A 157 14.62 -30.68 5.10
N GLU A 158 15.71 -30.45 4.37
CA GLU A 158 16.86 -29.68 4.86
C GLU A 158 16.54 -28.20 5.04
N VAL A 159 15.89 -27.57 4.03
CA VAL A 159 15.52 -26.15 4.14
C VAL A 159 14.54 -25.93 5.28
N GLU A 160 13.57 -26.85 5.49
CA GLU A 160 12.61 -26.72 6.59
C GLU A 160 13.31 -26.86 7.95
N ARG A 161 14.21 -27.85 8.08
CA ARG A 161 15.03 -28.04 9.28
C ARG A 161 15.80 -26.78 9.65
N PHE A 162 16.47 -26.15 8.68
CA PHE A 162 17.29 -24.96 8.92
C PHE A 162 16.52 -23.63 8.91
N HIS A 163 15.29 -23.62 8.41
CA HIS A 163 14.40 -22.47 8.55
C HIS A 163 14.01 -22.26 10.02
N GLN A 164 13.78 -23.35 10.76
CA GLN A 164 13.37 -23.30 12.17
C GLN A 164 14.33 -22.51 13.09
N PRO A 165 15.65 -22.80 13.16
CA PRO A 165 16.58 -22.05 14.02
C PRO A 165 16.71 -20.58 13.60
N LEU A 166 16.73 -20.27 12.30
CA LEU A 166 16.78 -18.88 11.82
C LEU A 166 15.49 -18.11 12.16
N HIS A 167 14.33 -18.74 11.98
CA HIS A 167 13.04 -18.15 12.33
C HIS A 167 12.89 -17.98 13.86
N ARG A 168 13.42 -18.90 14.68
CA ARG A 168 13.48 -18.74 16.14
C ARG A 168 14.37 -17.58 16.55
N LEU A 169 15.54 -17.43 15.92
CA LEU A 169 16.43 -16.28 16.12
C LEU A 169 15.71 -14.97 15.76
N ALA A 170 15.00 -14.95 14.62
CA ALA A 170 14.23 -13.80 14.17
C ALA A 170 13.17 -13.41 15.19
N ARG A 171 12.40 -14.40 15.65
CA ARG A 171 11.36 -14.23 16.65
C ARG A 171 11.92 -13.71 17.98
N ARG A 172 13.04 -14.23 18.46
CA ARG A 172 13.71 -13.75 19.69
C ARG A 172 14.11 -12.29 19.57
N LEU A 173 14.69 -11.91 18.44
CA LEU A 173 15.10 -10.55 18.16
C LEU A 173 13.89 -9.61 18.04
N THR A 174 12.82 -10.03 17.34
CA THR A 174 11.54 -9.29 17.27
C THR A 174 10.96 -9.06 18.65
N VAL A 175 10.90 -10.09 19.51
CA VAL A 175 10.37 -9.97 20.88
C VAL A 175 11.22 -9.01 21.72
N HIS A 176 12.54 -9.07 21.58
CA HIS A 176 13.46 -8.14 22.25
C HIS A 176 13.23 -6.69 21.79
N LEU A 177 13.13 -6.47 20.47
CA LEU A 177 12.86 -5.17 19.87
C LEU A 177 11.51 -4.62 20.32
N GLU A 178 10.45 -5.43 20.29
CA GLU A 178 9.11 -5.03 20.73
C GLU A 178 9.10 -4.63 22.22
N LYS A 179 9.78 -5.40 23.07
CA LYS A 179 9.90 -5.11 24.51
C LYS A 179 10.53 -3.73 24.75
N GLN A 180 11.48 -3.32 23.92
CA GLN A 180 12.10 -2.00 24.01
C GLN A 180 11.21 -0.91 23.39
N LEU A 181 10.63 -1.12 22.20
CA LEU A 181 9.87 -0.09 21.47
C LEU A 181 8.50 0.22 22.08
N LYS A 182 7.79 -0.80 22.56
CA LYS A 182 6.43 -0.69 23.08
C LYS A 182 6.25 0.41 24.14
N PRO A 183 7.07 0.53 25.20
CA PRO A 183 6.89 1.58 26.20
C PRO A 183 7.17 2.99 25.66
N HIS A 184 8.02 3.15 24.64
CA HIS A 184 8.27 4.44 24.01
C HIS A 184 7.10 4.86 23.11
N LEU A 185 6.56 3.93 22.32
CA LEU A 185 5.36 4.17 21.51
C LEU A 185 4.14 4.47 22.38
N GLN A 186 3.93 3.69 23.46
CA GLN A 186 2.82 3.93 24.39
C GLN A 186 2.87 5.33 25.00
N ARG A 187 4.06 5.79 25.42
CA ARG A 187 4.27 7.15 25.89
C ARG A 187 3.98 8.19 24.79
N ALA A 188 4.52 8.00 23.58
CA ALA A 188 4.26 8.93 22.48
C ALA A 188 2.76 9.03 22.10
N ILE A 189 2.02 7.91 22.15
CA ILE A 189 0.56 7.88 21.94
C ILE A 189 -0.17 8.64 23.07
N ALA A 190 0.22 8.40 24.32
CA ALA A 190 -0.37 9.07 25.48
C ALA A 190 -0.09 10.58 25.49
N ASP A 191 1.17 10.98 25.26
CA ASP A 191 1.62 12.38 25.22
C ASP A 191 0.96 13.16 24.08
N ALA A 192 0.63 12.48 22.97
CA ALA A 192 -0.10 13.07 21.87
C ALA A 192 -1.58 13.37 22.19
N GLY A 193 -2.12 12.73 23.25
CA GLY A 193 -3.52 12.83 23.66
C GLY A 193 -4.43 11.79 22.99
N PHE A 194 -3.89 10.69 22.48
CA PHE A 194 -4.68 9.51 22.10
C PHE A 194 -4.99 8.65 23.33
N SER A 195 -5.68 9.25 24.30
CA SER A 195 -6.20 8.55 25.48
C SER A 195 -7.53 7.90 25.16
N ALA A 196 -7.77 6.73 25.76
CA ALA A 196 -9.04 6.03 25.65
C ALA A 196 -9.91 6.36 26.85
N SER A 197 -11.12 6.85 26.59
CA SER A 197 -12.16 7.06 27.60
C SER A 197 -12.99 5.80 27.83
N ASP A 198 -13.33 5.09 26.73
CA ASP A 198 -14.25 3.96 26.76
C ASP A 198 -13.61 2.58 26.53
N HIS A 199 -14.43 1.53 26.72
CA HIS A 199 -14.04 0.15 26.43
C HIS A 199 -13.55 -0.02 24.98
N ARG A 200 -14.34 0.49 24.02
CA ARG A 200 -14.04 0.43 22.58
C ARG A 200 -12.81 1.24 22.21
N GLU A 201 -12.67 2.43 22.79
CA GLU A 201 -11.54 3.31 22.51
C GLU A 201 -10.21 2.69 22.93
N ALA A 202 -10.12 1.94 24.04
CA ALA A 202 -8.83 1.31 24.35
C ALA A 202 -8.57 0.01 23.56
N VAL A 203 -9.61 -0.65 23.03
CA VAL A 203 -9.41 -1.68 21.98
C VAL A 203 -8.80 -1.02 20.74
N ALA A 204 -9.33 0.13 20.33
CA ALA A 204 -8.79 0.94 19.26
C ALA A 204 -7.36 1.47 19.55
N ALA A 205 -7.05 1.88 20.78
CA ALA A 205 -5.71 2.32 21.19
C ALA A 205 -4.70 1.16 21.15
N HIS A 206 -5.10 -0.02 21.61
CA HIS A 206 -4.29 -1.22 21.52
C HIS A 206 -4.04 -1.61 20.06
N LYS A 207 -5.09 -1.57 19.23
CA LYS A 207 -4.98 -1.81 17.79
C LYS A 207 -4.03 -0.81 17.12
N LEU A 208 -4.14 0.48 17.44
CA LEU A 208 -3.23 1.53 16.95
C LEU A 208 -1.77 1.19 17.28
N LEU A 209 -1.48 0.91 18.55
CA LEU A 209 -0.14 0.55 19.01
C LEU A 209 0.41 -0.68 18.27
N ARG A 210 -0.41 -1.73 18.11
CA ARG A 210 -0.02 -2.97 17.43
C ARG A 210 0.25 -2.75 15.95
N GLU A 211 -0.59 -1.98 15.25
CA GLU A 211 -0.35 -1.66 13.84
C GLU A 211 0.92 -0.81 13.64
N LEU A 212 1.21 0.12 14.54
CA LEU A 212 2.46 0.88 14.49
C LEU A 212 3.69 -0.01 14.69
N LEU A 213 3.61 -0.96 15.63
CA LEU A 213 4.65 -1.96 15.85
C LEU A 213 4.85 -2.87 14.63
N ASP A 214 3.77 -3.33 13.99
CA ASP A 214 3.87 -4.14 12.76
C ASP A 214 4.54 -3.37 11.63
N VAL A 215 4.24 -2.07 11.49
CA VAL A 215 4.89 -1.23 10.47
C VAL A 215 6.38 -1.13 10.73
N ILE A 216 6.80 -0.94 11.99
CA ILE A 216 8.22 -0.91 12.36
C ILE A 216 8.87 -2.28 12.15
N GLU A 217 8.19 -3.36 12.52
CA GLU A 217 8.68 -4.72 12.31
C GLU A 217 8.85 -5.02 10.82
N HIS A 218 7.90 -4.65 9.97
CA HIS A 218 8.01 -5.00 8.55
C HIS A 218 8.89 -4.03 7.76
N ARG A 219 8.77 -2.72 8.00
CA ARG A 219 9.46 -1.67 7.22
C ARG A 219 10.78 -1.21 7.82
N ARG A 220 11.04 -1.55 9.09
CA ARG A 220 12.19 -1.09 9.88
C ARG A 220 12.21 0.41 10.19
N HIS A 221 11.15 1.12 9.84
CA HIS A 221 10.96 2.54 10.13
C HIS A 221 9.47 2.84 10.19
N LEU A 222 9.11 3.98 10.78
CA LEU A 222 7.74 4.48 10.87
C LEU A 222 7.70 5.91 10.33
N LYS A 223 6.90 6.18 9.30
CA LYS A 223 6.71 7.53 8.75
C LYS A 223 5.46 8.21 9.31
N PHE A 224 5.43 9.53 9.24
CA PHE A 224 4.24 10.34 9.50
C PHE A 224 3.02 9.90 8.68
N THR A 225 3.19 9.62 7.38
CA THR A 225 2.12 9.16 6.50
C THR A 225 1.54 7.81 6.92
N ASP A 226 2.37 6.89 7.39
CA ASP A 226 1.91 5.58 7.91
C ASP A 226 1.04 5.75 9.16
N VAL A 227 1.46 6.63 10.07
CA VAL A 227 0.69 6.96 11.29
C VAL A 227 -0.66 7.57 10.93
N ARG A 228 -0.66 8.54 10.01
CA ARG A 228 -1.88 9.18 9.49
C ARG A 228 -2.83 8.15 8.90
N ASP A 229 -2.33 7.26 8.05
CA ASP A 229 -3.12 6.22 7.39
C ASP A 229 -3.68 5.18 8.38
N ILE A 230 -2.96 4.90 9.48
CA ILE A 230 -3.47 4.06 10.57
C ILE A 230 -4.56 4.78 11.35
N ILE A 231 -4.39 6.05 11.69
CA ILE A 231 -5.40 6.85 12.41
C ILE A 231 -6.67 7.01 11.58
N ALA A 232 -6.55 7.26 10.27
CA ALA A 232 -7.69 7.45 9.37
C ALA A 232 -8.67 6.25 9.38
N ARG A 233 -8.13 5.02 9.54
CA ARG A 233 -8.89 3.76 9.58
C ARG A 233 -9.20 3.25 11.00
N ASN A 234 -8.81 4.00 12.02
CA ASN A 234 -9.04 3.67 13.42
C ASN A 234 -10.25 4.44 13.96
N VAL A 235 -10.90 3.90 14.98
CA VAL A 235 -11.99 4.56 15.70
C VAL A 235 -11.47 5.78 16.48
N LEU A 236 -10.22 5.72 16.99
CA LEU A 236 -9.54 6.84 17.63
C LEU A 236 -9.05 7.88 16.62
N ARG A 237 -9.99 8.61 16.01
CA ARG A 237 -9.74 9.69 15.07
C ARG A 237 -9.28 10.98 15.75
N LEU A 238 -8.94 11.98 14.93
CA LEU A 238 -8.68 13.32 15.43
C LEU A 238 -10.00 13.94 15.92
N PRO A 239 -10.05 14.48 17.15
CA PRO A 239 -11.19 15.28 17.59
C PRO A 239 -11.24 16.59 16.79
N ASP A 240 -12.36 17.30 16.91
CA ASP A 240 -12.48 18.65 16.36
C ASP A 240 -11.39 19.58 16.94
N PHE A 241 -10.88 20.45 16.09
CA PHE A 241 -9.73 21.31 16.34
C PHE A 241 -10.10 22.44 17.30
N SER A 242 -9.36 22.60 18.40
CA SER A 242 -9.59 23.65 19.39
C SER A 242 -8.67 24.86 19.16
N ALA A 243 -9.04 26.03 19.69
CA ALA A 243 -8.21 27.23 19.67
C ALA A 243 -6.81 27.01 20.28
N ASN A 244 -6.71 26.15 21.31
CA ASN A 244 -5.41 25.77 21.90
C ASN A 244 -4.55 24.93 20.95
N ASP A 245 -5.17 24.20 20.02
CA ASP A 245 -4.46 23.39 19.02
C ASP A 245 -3.84 24.25 17.90
N VAL A 246 -4.17 25.55 17.79
CA VAL A 246 -3.51 26.49 16.86
C VAL A 246 -2.02 26.60 17.16
N PHE A 247 -1.67 26.73 18.45
CA PHE A 247 -0.28 26.87 18.88
C PHE A 247 0.39 25.51 19.15
N ARG A 248 -0.37 24.56 19.71
CA ARG A 248 0.17 23.25 20.07
C ARG A 248 0.12 22.24 18.92
N GLY A 249 -0.61 22.49 17.84
CA GLY A 249 -0.90 21.51 16.80
C GLY A 249 -1.91 20.44 17.25
N ASP A 250 -2.54 19.81 16.26
CA ASP A 250 -3.46 18.68 16.45
C ASP A 250 -2.77 17.44 17.09
N ARG A 251 -3.56 16.42 17.46
CA ARG A 251 -3.00 15.19 18.06
C ARG A 251 -1.96 14.52 17.16
N LEU A 252 -2.09 14.62 15.85
CA LEU A 252 -1.14 14.04 14.89
C LEU A 252 0.21 14.79 14.91
N ALA A 253 0.19 16.13 14.95
CA ALA A 253 1.39 16.95 15.09
C ALA A 253 2.06 16.78 16.47
N ARG A 254 1.27 16.58 17.53
CA ARG A 254 1.81 16.22 18.85
C ARG A 254 2.47 14.85 18.84
N PHE A 255 1.85 13.85 18.22
CA PHE A 255 2.45 12.54 18.04
C PHE A 255 3.74 12.60 17.23
N ASP A 256 3.78 13.36 16.14
CA ASP A 256 4.99 13.52 15.32
C ASP A 256 6.17 14.05 16.15
N ARG A 257 5.94 15.08 16.98
CA ARG A 257 6.97 15.59 17.88
C ARG A 257 7.35 14.58 18.97
N ALA A 258 6.38 13.94 19.63
CA ALA A 258 6.66 12.97 20.69
C ALA A 258 7.42 11.75 20.15
N ALA A 259 7.00 11.19 19.02
CA ALA A 259 7.65 10.05 18.38
C ALA A 259 9.05 10.39 17.84
N ALA A 260 9.26 11.59 17.31
CA ALA A 260 10.58 12.05 16.84
C ALA A 260 11.63 12.10 17.96
N HIS A 261 11.21 12.37 19.20
CA HIS A 261 12.09 12.35 20.37
C HIS A 261 12.19 10.96 21.01
N ALA A 262 11.09 10.21 21.07
CA ALA A 262 11.04 8.91 21.74
C ALA A 262 11.68 7.77 20.93
N LEU A 263 11.74 7.90 19.60
CA LEU A 263 12.13 6.83 18.68
C LEU A 263 13.19 7.29 17.66
N PRO A 264 14.37 7.74 18.11
CA PRO A 264 15.40 8.26 17.22
C PRO A 264 15.89 7.18 16.25
N GLY A 265 15.94 7.52 14.96
CA GLY A 265 16.33 6.63 13.86
C GLY A 265 15.24 5.68 13.37
N VAL A 266 14.16 5.47 14.15
CA VAL A 266 13.02 4.62 13.77
C VAL A 266 11.89 5.46 13.22
N TYR A 267 11.52 6.53 13.92
CA TYR A 267 10.49 7.44 13.46
C TYR A 267 11.07 8.48 12.49
N LYS A 268 10.43 8.60 11.33
CA LYS A 268 10.71 9.64 10.34
C LYS A 268 9.62 10.71 10.43
N PRO A 269 9.98 11.92 10.92
CA PRO A 269 9.04 13.02 10.98
C PRO A 269 8.50 13.34 9.59
N GLY A 270 7.26 13.82 9.53
CA GLY A 270 6.65 14.22 8.27
C GLY A 270 7.42 15.36 7.60
N GLU A 271 7.39 15.36 6.27
CA GLU A 271 7.96 16.38 5.41
C GLU A 271 7.26 17.73 5.63
N PHE A 272 7.98 18.83 5.41
CA PHE A 272 7.46 20.17 5.74
C PHE A 272 6.14 20.49 5.03
N TYR A 273 5.97 20.06 3.78
CA TYR A 273 4.78 20.33 2.97
C TYR A 273 3.57 19.53 3.46
N LEU A 274 3.75 18.27 3.90
CA LEU A 274 2.67 17.45 4.46
C LEU A 274 2.24 17.96 5.83
N LYS A 275 3.21 18.32 6.69
CA LYS A 275 2.94 18.91 8.01
C LYS A 275 2.26 20.26 7.89
N GLY A 276 2.80 21.13 7.03
CA GLY A 276 2.26 22.45 6.77
C GLY A 276 0.83 22.35 6.24
N LEU A 277 0.59 21.47 5.26
CA LEU A 277 -0.75 21.28 4.72
C LEU A 277 -1.74 20.71 5.75
N GLN A 278 -1.31 19.77 6.59
CA GLN A 278 -2.13 19.25 7.70
C GLN A 278 -2.48 20.35 8.70
N GLN A 279 -1.49 21.15 9.13
CA GLN A 279 -1.67 22.21 10.14
C GLN A 279 -2.48 23.39 9.60
N LEU A 280 -2.24 23.80 8.36
CA LEU A 280 -2.99 24.89 7.71
C LEU A 280 -4.44 24.46 7.37
N GLY A 281 -4.65 23.18 7.03
CA GLY A 281 -5.98 22.62 6.78
C GLY A 281 -6.77 22.31 8.06
N ALA A 282 -6.08 22.08 9.18
CA ALA A 282 -6.70 21.73 10.46
C ALA A 282 -7.83 22.68 10.92
N PRO A 283 -7.68 24.02 10.93
CA PRO A 283 -8.76 24.91 11.32
C PRO A 283 -9.95 24.86 10.35
N LEU A 284 -9.71 24.64 9.06
CA LEU A 284 -10.76 24.56 8.04
C LEU A 284 -11.56 23.25 8.12
N PHE A 285 -10.92 22.14 8.45
CA PHE A 285 -11.56 20.82 8.48
C PHE A 285 -12.06 20.41 9.88
N GLY A 286 -11.33 20.80 10.91
CA GLY A 286 -11.56 20.42 12.30
C GLY A 286 -12.49 21.34 13.08
N THR A 287 -12.87 22.52 12.56
CA THR A 287 -13.82 23.41 13.25
C THR A 287 -15.15 23.52 12.49
N ALA A 288 -16.27 23.68 13.20
CA ALA A 288 -17.58 23.86 12.57
C ALA A 288 -17.63 25.12 11.69
N LEU A 289 -17.11 26.25 12.19
CA LEU A 289 -17.04 27.51 11.43
C LEU A 289 -16.10 27.40 10.23
N GLY A 290 -14.93 26.76 10.38
CA GLY A 290 -14.01 26.52 9.28
C GLY A 290 -14.63 25.68 8.17
N ARG A 291 -15.42 24.65 8.52
CA ARG A 291 -16.15 23.82 7.55
C ARG A 291 -17.22 24.63 6.82
N LEU A 292 -17.96 25.48 7.53
CA LEU A 292 -18.94 26.38 6.93
C LEU A 292 -18.26 27.38 5.99
N ALA A 293 -17.18 28.02 6.42
CA ALA A 293 -16.40 28.94 5.59
C ALA A 293 -15.83 28.23 4.36
N LEU A 294 -15.27 27.04 4.51
CA LEU A 294 -14.74 26.27 3.39
C LEU A 294 -15.84 25.95 2.36
N ARG A 295 -17.00 25.47 2.84
CA ARG A 295 -18.12 25.01 2.03
C ARG A 295 -18.85 26.16 1.30
N TYR A 296 -19.10 27.26 1.98
CA TYR A 296 -19.97 28.35 1.49
C TYR A 296 -19.20 29.59 1.01
N LEU A 297 -17.93 29.77 1.40
CA LEU A 297 -17.12 30.94 1.05
C LEU A 297 -15.88 30.54 0.22
N ILE A 298 -14.97 29.74 0.76
CA ILE A 298 -13.67 29.50 0.12
C ILE A 298 -13.82 28.73 -1.20
N LEU A 299 -14.54 27.60 -1.20
CA LEU A 299 -14.72 26.79 -2.40
C LEU A 299 -15.47 27.52 -3.53
N PRO A 300 -16.70 28.04 -3.32
CA PRO A 300 -17.46 28.63 -4.42
C PRO A 300 -16.83 29.91 -4.98
N PHE A 301 -16.36 30.82 -4.11
CA PHE A 301 -15.74 32.07 -4.57
C PHE A 301 -14.32 31.84 -5.09
N GLY A 302 -13.57 30.90 -4.53
CA GLY A 302 -12.26 30.49 -5.05
C GLY A 302 -12.37 29.87 -6.44
N LEU A 303 -13.37 29.00 -6.67
CA LEU A 303 -13.66 28.44 -8.00
C LEU A 303 -14.07 29.53 -9.00
N ALA A 304 -14.93 30.46 -8.59
CA ALA A 304 -15.33 31.60 -9.41
C ALA A 304 -14.12 32.46 -9.82
N PHE A 305 -13.30 32.86 -8.85
CA PHE A 305 -12.09 33.64 -9.10
C PHE A 305 -11.12 32.92 -10.03
N LEU A 306 -10.83 31.64 -9.76
CA LEU A 306 -9.88 30.87 -10.56
C LEU A 306 -10.38 30.70 -12.01
N GLY A 307 -11.66 30.38 -12.20
CA GLY A 307 -12.26 30.25 -13.53
C GLY A 307 -12.21 31.56 -14.31
N LEU A 308 -12.62 32.68 -13.68
CA LEU A 308 -12.61 34.01 -14.29
C LEU A 308 -11.18 34.49 -14.59
N LYS A 309 -10.22 34.28 -13.68
CA LYS A 309 -8.81 34.65 -13.91
C LYS A 309 -8.19 33.84 -15.04
N THR A 310 -8.49 32.54 -15.12
CA THR A 310 -8.04 31.69 -16.22
C THR A 310 -8.57 32.22 -17.56
N LEU A 311 -9.85 32.59 -17.61
CA LEU A 311 -10.47 33.16 -18.81
C LEU A 311 -9.86 34.53 -19.17
N HIS A 312 -9.61 35.38 -18.18
CA HIS A 312 -8.95 36.67 -18.36
C HIS A 312 -7.57 36.52 -19.02
N VAL A 313 -6.71 35.64 -18.48
CA VAL A 313 -5.36 35.44 -19.03
C VAL A 313 -5.43 34.79 -20.42
N LEU A 314 -6.35 33.84 -20.63
CA LEU A 314 -6.55 33.22 -21.94
C LEU A 314 -6.98 34.25 -23.01
N ILE A 315 -7.93 35.14 -22.68
CA ILE A 315 -8.36 36.19 -23.60
C ILE A 315 -7.22 37.19 -23.82
N SER A 316 -6.48 37.57 -22.79
CA SER A 316 -5.31 38.46 -22.93
C SER A 316 -4.21 37.87 -23.81
N LEU A 317 -4.09 36.54 -23.89
CA LEU A 317 -3.17 35.85 -24.81
C LEU A 317 -3.67 35.82 -26.26
N LEU A 318 -5.00 35.76 -26.46
CA LEU A 318 -5.64 35.66 -27.78
C LEU A 318 -5.95 37.02 -28.41
N VAL A 319 -6.30 38.01 -27.60
CA VAL A 319 -6.77 39.34 -28.01
C VAL A 319 -6.04 40.39 -27.18
N HIS A 320 -5.36 41.34 -27.83
CA HIS A 320 -4.61 42.42 -27.17
C HIS A 320 -5.52 43.52 -26.56
N HIS A 321 -6.77 43.20 -26.18
CA HIS A 321 -7.70 44.13 -25.53
C HIS A 321 -7.76 43.88 -24.02
N ASN A 322 -7.72 44.97 -23.25
CA ASN A 322 -7.69 44.95 -21.78
C ASN A 322 -9.10 44.83 -21.18
N PHE A 323 -9.76 43.68 -21.33
CA PHE A 323 -10.97 43.38 -20.56
C PHE A 323 -10.60 42.77 -19.20
N ASP A 324 -10.87 43.47 -18.10
CA ASP A 324 -10.75 42.87 -16.76
C ASP A 324 -11.98 41.99 -16.49
N LEU A 325 -11.78 40.68 -16.50
CA LEU A 325 -12.79 39.68 -16.14
C LEU A 325 -12.70 39.27 -14.67
N THR A 326 -11.85 39.93 -13.90
CA THR A 326 -11.70 39.70 -12.46
C THR A 326 -12.15 40.84 -11.54
N PRO A 327 -13.16 41.68 -11.89
CA PRO A 327 -13.67 42.64 -10.94
C PRO A 327 -14.40 41.91 -9.80
N LEU A 328 -14.26 42.43 -8.58
CA LEU A 328 -14.75 41.80 -7.35
C LEU A 328 -16.25 41.43 -7.44
N TRP A 329 -17.07 42.29 -8.04
CA TRP A 329 -18.52 42.05 -8.17
C TRP A 329 -18.83 40.82 -9.03
N LEU A 330 -18.07 40.56 -10.11
CA LEU A 330 -18.30 39.42 -10.99
C LEU A 330 -17.92 38.11 -10.29
N VAL A 331 -16.81 38.14 -9.55
CA VAL A 331 -16.39 37.01 -8.69
C VAL A 331 -17.46 36.71 -7.63
N ILE A 332 -18.05 37.75 -7.02
CA ILE A 332 -19.11 37.59 -6.02
C ILE A 332 -20.37 37.00 -6.66
N VAL A 333 -20.82 37.53 -7.81
CA VAL A 333 -22.03 37.04 -8.51
C VAL A 333 -21.87 35.59 -8.93
N VAL A 334 -20.76 35.25 -9.57
CA VAL A 334 -20.48 33.86 -9.99
C VAL A 334 -20.30 32.94 -8.77
N GLY A 335 -19.62 33.41 -7.72
CA GLY A 335 -19.46 32.66 -6.47
C GLY A 335 -20.80 32.35 -5.79
N LEU A 336 -21.70 33.34 -5.69
CA LEU A 336 -23.07 33.16 -5.19
C LEU A 336 -23.86 32.18 -6.07
N ALA A 337 -23.76 32.30 -7.39
CA ALA A 337 -24.43 31.38 -8.31
C ALA A 337 -23.96 29.92 -8.10
N ILE A 338 -22.65 29.69 -8.00
CA ILE A 338 -22.08 28.36 -7.69
C ILE A 338 -22.62 27.85 -6.35
N ASN A 339 -22.67 28.72 -5.33
CA ASN A 339 -23.14 28.36 -4.01
C ASN A 339 -24.62 27.95 -4.00
N VAL A 340 -25.47 28.73 -4.64
CA VAL A 340 -26.92 28.45 -4.79
C VAL A 340 -27.14 27.13 -5.53
N ILE A 341 -26.42 26.89 -6.64
CA ILE A 341 -26.52 25.64 -7.40
C ILE A 341 -26.07 24.43 -6.56
N ALA A 342 -24.99 24.57 -5.79
CA ALA A 342 -24.42 23.48 -5.01
C ALA A 342 -25.25 23.12 -3.77
N HIS A 343 -25.86 24.11 -3.11
CA HIS A 343 -26.44 23.94 -1.77
C HIS A 343 -27.96 24.08 -1.70
N ALA A 344 -28.61 24.83 -2.60
CA ALA A 344 -30.06 24.97 -2.57
C ALA A 344 -30.71 23.73 -3.17
N HIS A 345 -31.48 23.00 -2.33
CA HIS A 345 -32.09 21.73 -2.73
C HIS A 345 -32.97 21.89 -3.98
N VAL A 346 -33.80 22.93 -4.01
CA VAL A 346 -34.73 23.24 -5.11
C VAL A 346 -33.95 23.47 -6.42
N VAL A 347 -32.93 24.32 -6.38
CA VAL A 347 -32.11 24.65 -7.55
C VAL A 347 -31.35 23.42 -8.04
N ARG A 348 -30.79 22.61 -7.15
CA ARG A 348 -30.12 21.36 -7.52
C ARG A 348 -31.09 20.37 -8.17
N THR A 349 -32.30 20.22 -7.64
CA THR A 349 -33.31 19.33 -8.24
C THR A 349 -33.78 19.83 -9.59
N VAL A 350 -33.99 21.14 -9.75
CA VAL A 350 -34.34 21.76 -11.03
C VAL A 350 -33.20 21.61 -12.02
N ALA A 351 -31.95 21.89 -11.62
CA ALA A 351 -30.77 21.73 -12.46
C ALA A 351 -30.54 20.27 -12.89
N LEU A 352 -30.74 19.30 -11.99
CA LEU A 352 -30.66 17.88 -12.35
C LEU A 352 -31.83 17.45 -13.23
N ALA A 353 -33.04 18.00 -13.01
CA ALA A 353 -34.20 17.74 -13.84
C ALA A 353 -34.02 18.34 -15.24
N THR A 354 -33.43 19.55 -15.36
CA THR A 354 -33.10 20.16 -16.64
C THR A 354 -31.99 19.41 -17.35
N LEU A 355 -30.94 18.97 -16.65
CA LEU A 355 -29.89 18.14 -17.25
C LEU A 355 -30.41 16.77 -17.70
N ARG A 356 -31.27 16.14 -16.90
CA ARG A 356 -31.95 14.90 -17.29
C ARG A 356 -32.90 15.15 -18.44
N GLY A 357 -33.66 16.24 -18.43
CA GLY A 357 -34.55 16.64 -19.51
C GLY A 357 -33.78 16.91 -20.80
N LEU A 358 -32.64 17.59 -20.72
CA LEU A 358 -31.71 17.81 -21.82
C LEU A 358 -31.15 16.47 -22.33
N TRP A 359 -30.71 15.59 -21.45
CA TRP A 359 -30.23 14.26 -21.81
C TRP A 359 -31.32 13.42 -22.48
N TRP A 360 -32.53 13.43 -21.92
CA TRP A 360 -33.70 12.77 -22.50
C TRP A 360 -34.09 13.40 -23.82
N GLY A 361 -34.00 14.72 -23.96
CA GLY A 361 -34.26 15.46 -25.20
C GLY A 361 -33.23 15.13 -26.27
N LEU A 362 -31.94 15.11 -25.92
CA LEU A 362 -30.85 14.68 -26.80
C LEU A 362 -31.00 13.21 -27.19
N ARG A 363 -31.28 12.34 -26.21
CA ARG A 363 -31.55 10.92 -26.46
C ARG A 363 -32.76 10.76 -27.37
N LEU A 364 -33.82 11.53 -27.13
CA LEU A 364 -34.99 11.49 -27.98
C LEU A 364 -34.63 11.95 -29.38
N LEU A 365 -34.03 13.13 -29.54
CA LEU A 365 -33.70 13.71 -30.84
C LEU A 365 -32.71 12.87 -31.65
N PHE A 366 -31.64 12.37 -31.02
CA PHE A 366 -30.54 11.69 -31.71
C PHE A 366 -30.64 10.15 -31.70
N TYR A 367 -31.30 9.55 -30.71
CA TYR A 367 -31.35 8.08 -30.57
C TYR A 367 -32.77 7.53 -30.78
N ASP A 368 -33.75 7.94 -29.98
CA ASP A 368 -35.09 7.36 -30.06
C ASP A 368 -35.86 7.85 -31.31
N SER A 369 -35.69 9.09 -31.73
CA SER A 369 -36.27 9.63 -32.97
C SER A 369 -35.63 9.00 -34.19
N LEU A 370 -34.30 8.82 -34.20
CA LEU A 370 -33.62 8.11 -35.28
C LEU A 370 -34.08 6.66 -35.35
N ARG A 371 -34.21 5.99 -34.20
CA ARG A 371 -34.74 4.63 -34.11
C ARG A 371 -36.20 4.54 -34.53
N ARG A 372 -37.06 5.47 -34.10
CA ARG A 372 -38.47 5.54 -34.51
C ARG A 372 -38.61 5.83 -35.99
N LEU A 373 -37.78 6.72 -36.55
CA LEU A 373 -37.71 6.99 -37.98
C LEU A 373 -37.34 5.71 -38.73
N LEU A 374 -36.31 4.99 -38.28
CA LEU A 374 -35.89 3.69 -38.82
C LEU A 374 -36.99 2.60 -38.76
N HIS A 375 -37.90 2.67 -37.79
CA HIS A 375 -39.05 1.75 -37.66
C HIS A 375 -40.36 2.34 -38.17
N TRP A 376 -40.33 3.51 -38.82
CA TRP A 376 -41.52 4.18 -39.31
C TRP A 376 -42.05 3.39 -40.51
N PRO A 377 -43.33 2.95 -40.53
CA PRO A 377 -43.86 2.04 -41.56
C PRO A 377 -43.60 2.45 -43.02
N PRO A 378 -43.69 3.72 -43.44
CA PRO A 378 -43.37 4.10 -44.81
C PRO A 378 -41.86 4.01 -45.10
N LEU A 379 -41.00 4.32 -44.13
CA LEU A 379 -39.55 4.13 -44.26
C LEU A 379 -39.21 2.64 -44.31
N LEU A 380 -39.84 1.80 -43.49
CA LEU A 380 -39.68 0.36 -43.55
C LEU A 380 -40.12 -0.20 -44.90
N ARG A 381 -41.25 0.25 -45.46
CA ARG A 381 -41.68 -0.14 -46.83
C ARG A 381 -40.66 0.28 -47.89
N LEU A 382 -40.02 1.44 -47.75
CA LEU A 382 -38.96 1.90 -48.64
C LEU A 382 -37.67 1.09 -48.47
N LEU A 383 -37.26 0.81 -47.24
CA LEU A 383 -36.11 -0.03 -46.90
C LEU A 383 -36.32 -1.50 -47.29
N ASP A 384 -37.56 -1.99 -47.29
CA ASP A 384 -37.96 -3.32 -47.72
C ASP A 384 -38.15 -3.44 -49.24
N THR A 385 -37.96 -2.38 -50.03
CA THR A 385 -37.91 -2.53 -51.49
C THR A 385 -36.74 -3.44 -51.89
N SER A 386 -36.93 -4.21 -52.96
CA SER A 386 -35.90 -5.13 -53.49
C SER A 386 -34.61 -4.39 -53.86
N VAL A 387 -34.73 -3.15 -54.32
CA VAL A 387 -33.60 -2.27 -54.68
C VAL A 387 -32.79 -1.88 -53.44
N VAL A 388 -33.45 -1.37 -52.39
CA VAL A 388 -32.75 -0.95 -51.17
C VAL A 388 -32.15 -2.13 -50.42
N ARG A 389 -32.85 -3.28 -50.36
CA ARG A 389 -32.28 -4.53 -49.84
C ARG A 389 -31.11 -5.04 -50.67
N GLY A 390 -31.16 -4.85 -52.00
CA GLY A 390 -30.06 -5.13 -52.91
C GLY A 390 -28.83 -4.29 -52.61
N ILE A 391 -29.00 -2.98 -52.44
CA ILE A 391 -27.94 -2.03 -52.10
C ILE A 391 -27.36 -2.31 -50.70
N ASP A 392 -28.19 -2.55 -49.69
CA ASP A 392 -27.74 -2.90 -48.34
C ASP A 392 -26.90 -4.19 -48.33
N ARG A 393 -27.35 -5.20 -49.08
CA ARG A 393 -26.69 -6.51 -49.14
C ARG A 393 -25.39 -6.48 -49.94
N HIS A 394 -25.32 -5.77 -51.06
CA HIS A 394 -24.18 -5.87 -51.98
C HIS A 394 -23.21 -4.69 -51.90
N LEU A 395 -23.65 -3.53 -51.40
CA LEU A 395 -22.82 -2.31 -51.34
C LEU A 395 -22.63 -1.84 -49.91
N LEU A 396 -23.70 -1.53 -49.17
CA LEU A 396 -23.60 -0.82 -47.89
C LEU A 396 -22.89 -1.64 -46.80
N ARG A 397 -23.39 -2.84 -46.47
CA ARG A 397 -22.78 -3.66 -45.41
C ARG A 397 -21.39 -4.17 -45.77
N PRO A 398 -21.11 -4.65 -47.00
CA PRO A 398 -19.74 -4.98 -47.39
C PRO A 398 -18.84 -3.77 -47.27
N PHE A 399 -19.27 -2.59 -47.72
CA PHE A 399 -18.50 -1.37 -47.58
C PHE A 399 -18.17 -1.06 -46.11
N VAL A 400 -19.15 -1.10 -45.21
CA VAL A 400 -18.93 -0.86 -43.77
C VAL A 400 -17.95 -1.86 -43.17
N ILE A 401 -18.11 -3.16 -43.45
CA ILE A 401 -17.17 -4.21 -42.98
C ILE A 401 -15.75 -3.92 -43.51
N GLY A 402 -15.65 -3.55 -44.78
CA GLY A 402 -14.41 -3.17 -45.45
C GLY A 402 -13.73 -1.94 -44.85
N VAL A 403 -14.49 -0.89 -44.59
CA VAL A 403 -14.00 0.35 -43.97
C VAL A 403 -13.45 0.06 -42.59
N PHE A 404 -14.13 -0.77 -41.79
CA PHE A 404 -13.62 -1.18 -40.48
C PHE A 404 -12.28 -1.92 -40.54
N LEU A 405 -12.00 -2.65 -41.62
CA LEU A 405 -10.73 -3.35 -41.82
C LEU A 405 -9.62 -2.43 -42.34
N VAL A 406 -9.95 -1.49 -43.22
CA VAL A 406 -8.98 -0.62 -43.90
C VAL A 406 -8.61 0.61 -43.06
N LEU A 407 -9.55 1.15 -42.27
CA LEU A 407 -9.38 2.38 -41.50
C LEU A 407 -8.22 2.34 -40.49
N PRO A 408 -7.97 1.25 -39.73
CA PRO A 408 -6.80 1.15 -38.87
C PRO A 408 -5.48 1.18 -39.65
N VAL A 409 -5.45 0.57 -40.84
CA VAL A 409 -4.26 0.53 -41.71
C VAL A 409 -3.95 1.92 -42.25
N ILE A 410 -4.98 2.65 -42.70
CA ILE A 410 -4.84 4.04 -43.14
C ILE A 410 -4.41 4.94 -41.97
N ALA A 411 -4.96 4.74 -40.77
CA ALA A 411 -4.59 5.51 -39.59
C ALA A 411 -3.11 5.30 -39.20
N ILE A 412 -2.61 4.07 -39.26
CA ILE A 412 -1.19 3.75 -39.00
C ILE A 412 -0.30 4.35 -40.09
N ALA A 413 -0.66 4.20 -41.36
CA ALA A 413 0.10 4.77 -42.48
C ALA A 413 0.17 6.31 -42.38
N SER A 414 -0.94 6.96 -42.01
CA SER A 414 -1.01 8.41 -41.81
C SER A 414 -0.13 8.90 -40.66
N VAL A 415 0.01 8.11 -39.59
CA VAL A 415 0.94 8.43 -38.48
C VAL A 415 2.40 8.28 -38.90
N ILE A 416 2.72 7.28 -39.73
CA ILE A 416 4.08 7.03 -40.24
C ILE A 416 4.51 8.13 -41.22
N GLU A 417 3.62 8.56 -42.10
CA GLU A 417 3.88 9.60 -43.11
C GLU A 417 3.71 11.04 -42.57
N GLY A 418 3.20 11.21 -41.35
CA GLY A 418 3.03 12.52 -40.69
C GLY A 418 1.98 13.42 -41.33
N THR A 419 1.20 12.92 -42.29
CA THR A 419 0.14 13.65 -42.99
C THR A 419 -1.15 12.85 -43.01
N LEU A 420 -2.29 13.53 -43.00
CA LEU A 420 -3.60 12.88 -43.16
C LEU A 420 -3.76 12.42 -44.61
N ILE A 421 -3.64 11.11 -44.84
CA ILE A 421 -3.86 10.51 -46.16
C ILE A 421 -5.31 10.81 -46.57
N GLN A 422 -5.49 11.52 -47.68
CA GLN A 422 -6.81 11.83 -48.20
C GLN A 422 -7.49 10.54 -48.70
N LEU A 423 -8.76 10.37 -48.33
CA LEU A 423 -9.54 9.19 -48.72
C LEU A 423 -9.86 9.22 -50.22
N ASN A 424 -9.10 8.45 -51.00
CA ASN A 424 -9.25 8.38 -52.45
C ASN A 424 -10.20 7.25 -52.87
N ILE A 425 -10.77 7.37 -54.07
CA ILE A 425 -11.70 6.38 -54.66
C ILE A 425 -11.11 4.95 -54.64
N SER A 426 -9.79 4.81 -54.79
CA SER A 426 -9.08 3.53 -54.69
C SER A 426 -9.19 2.87 -53.31
N GLN A 427 -9.16 3.65 -52.22
CA GLN A 427 -9.32 3.16 -50.86
C GLN A 427 -10.77 2.80 -50.55
N PHE A 428 -11.73 3.55 -51.12
CA PHE A 428 -13.16 3.18 -51.07
C PHE A 428 -13.41 1.84 -51.79
N ALA A 429 -12.83 1.66 -52.99
CA ALA A 429 -12.93 0.42 -53.75
C ALA A 429 -12.24 -0.75 -53.03
N LEU A 430 -11.08 -0.51 -52.42
CA LEU A 430 -10.37 -1.50 -51.61
C LEU A 430 -11.19 -1.93 -50.38
N ALA A 431 -11.78 -0.97 -49.66
CA ALA A 431 -12.68 -1.27 -48.56
C ALA A 431 -13.86 -2.12 -49.04
N LEU A 432 -14.55 -1.72 -50.11
CA LEU A 432 -15.66 -2.50 -50.67
C LEU A 432 -15.23 -3.91 -51.10
N ALA A 433 -14.07 -4.06 -51.75
CA ALA A 433 -13.55 -5.35 -52.20
C ALA A 433 -13.20 -6.27 -51.01
N LEU A 434 -12.50 -5.76 -50.00
CA LEU A 434 -12.17 -6.53 -48.79
C LEU A 434 -13.43 -6.91 -48.01
N GLY A 435 -14.36 -5.99 -47.88
CA GLY A 435 -15.61 -6.23 -47.17
C GLY A 435 -16.55 -7.21 -47.89
N THR A 436 -16.58 -7.20 -49.23
CA THR A 436 -17.30 -8.22 -50.00
C THR A 436 -16.63 -9.59 -49.89
N LEU A 437 -15.29 -9.65 -49.92
CA LEU A 437 -14.52 -10.88 -49.74
C LEU A 437 -14.76 -11.50 -48.35
N VAL A 438 -14.66 -10.70 -47.28
CA VAL A 438 -14.89 -11.18 -45.91
C VAL A 438 -16.33 -11.63 -45.71
N ARG A 439 -17.31 -10.92 -46.29
CA ARG A 439 -18.72 -11.30 -46.15
C ARG A 439 -19.09 -12.54 -46.97
N ASN A 440 -18.52 -12.73 -48.15
CA ASN A 440 -18.93 -13.80 -49.06
C ASN A 440 -18.13 -15.09 -48.91
N THR A 441 -16.97 -15.05 -48.26
CA THR A 441 -16.19 -16.26 -47.96
C THR A 441 -16.65 -16.92 -46.65
N PRO A 442 -16.63 -18.27 -46.56
CA PRO A 442 -16.94 -18.98 -45.31
C PRO A 442 -16.04 -18.55 -44.15
N ALA A 443 -14.73 -18.40 -44.40
CA ALA A 443 -13.76 -18.00 -43.39
C ALA A 443 -14.03 -16.59 -42.83
N GLY A 444 -14.37 -15.63 -43.69
CA GLY A 444 -14.66 -14.26 -43.25
C GLY A 444 -15.98 -14.15 -42.47
N ARG A 445 -17.00 -14.96 -42.78
CA ARG A 445 -18.22 -15.05 -41.97
C ARG A 445 -17.95 -15.62 -40.58
N HIS A 446 -17.18 -16.70 -40.48
CA HIS A 446 -16.76 -17.24 -39.18
C HIS A 446 -16.00 -16.21 -38.35
N LEU A 447 -15.09 -15.44 -38.97
CA LEU A 447 -14.38 -14.35 -38.29
C LEU A 447 -15.35 -13.29 -37.75
N LEU A 448 -16.35 -12.87 -38.53
CA LEU A 448 -17.34 -11.89 -38.09
C LEU A 448 -18.21 -12.42 -36.94
N ASP A 449 -18.64 -13.67 -37.00
CA ASP A 449 -19.46 -14.29 -35.95
C ASP A 449 -18.67 -14.50 -34.66
N ASP A 450 -17.39 -14.92 -34.75
CA ASP A 450 -16.50 -15.08 -33.61
C ASP A 450 -16.14 -13.74 -32.97
N THR A 451 -15.89 -12.71 -33.77
CA THR A 451 -15.60 -11.36 -33.26
C THR A 451 -16.83 -10.75 -32.60
N ALA A 452 -18.01 -10.84 -33.20
CA ALA A 452 -19.27 -10.37 -32.60
C ALA A 452 -19.58 -11.11 -31.29
N SER A 453 -19.45 -12.43 -31.29
CA SER A 453 -19.65 -13.28 -30.10
C SER A 453 -18.57 -13.01 -29.04
N GLY A 454 -17.34 -12.69 -29.45
CA GLY A 454 -16.24 -12.29 -28.60
C GLY A 454 -16.49 -10.94 -27.91
N VAL A 455 -16.90 -9.92 -28.66
CA VAL A 455 -17.25 -8.59 -28.14
C VAL A 455 -18.44 -8.69 -27.18
N GLY A 456 -19.48 -9.45 -27.52
CA GLY A 456 -20.64 -9.65 -26.64
C GLY A 456 -20.30 -10.38 -25.34
N ARG A 457 -19.30 -11.28 -25.34
CA ARG A 457 -18.75 -11.88 -24.11
C ARG A 457 -17.90 -10.89 -23.33
N PHE A 458 -17.03 -10.14 -24.01
CA PHE A 458 -16.16 -9.14 -23.40
C PHE A 458 -16.97 -8.06 -22.66
N VAL A 459 -17.98 -7.47 -23.28
CA VAL A 459 -18.82 -6.43 -22.66
C VAL A 459 -19.54 -6.96 -21.42
N ARG A 460 -20.04 -8.20 -21.45
CA ARG A 460 -20.68 -8.84 -20.28
C ARG A 460 -19.68 -9.10 -19.14
N VAL A 461 -18.42 -9.38 -19.48
CA VAL A 461 -17.33 -9.56 -18.51
C VAL A 461 -16.84 -8.22 -17.94
N VAL A 462 -16.92 -7.12 -18.71
CA VAL A 462 -16.60 -5.73 -18.28
C VAL A 462 -17.72 -5.14 -17.39
N ASN A 463 -18.12 -5.89 -16.37
CA ASN A 463 -19.05 -5.43 -15.34
C ASN A 463 -18.40 -4.34 -14.47
N GLN A 464 -19.20 -3.51 -13.79
CA GLN A 464 -18.77 -2.46 -12.85
C GLN A 464 -17.79 -2.99 -11.79
N THR A 465 -17.93 -4.26 -11.40
CA THR A 465 -17.02 -4.94 -10.48
C THR A 465 -15.60 -5.10 -11.02
N LEU A 466 -15.44 -5.24 -12.35
CA LEU A 466 -14.13 -5.34 -13.00
C LEU A 466 -13.43 -3.97 -12.98
N ILE A 467 -14.14 -2.90 -13.34
CA ILE A 467 -13.59 -1.54 -13.32
C ILE A 467 -13.18 -1.14 -11.89
N LEU A 468 -14.06 -1.38 -10.91
CA LEU A 468 -13.75 -1.12 -9.50
C LEU A 468 -12.56 -1.94 -8.99
N GLY A 469 -12.45 -3.20 -9.42
CA GLY A 469 -11.30 -4.05 -9.13
C GLY A 469 -10.00 -3.50 -9.70
N LEU A 470 -10.00 -3.13 -10.99
CA LEU A 470 -8.83 -2.56 -11.68
C LEU A 470 -8.35 -1.27 -11.03
N LEU A 471 -9.26 -0.36 -10.66
CA LEU A 471 -8.92 0.88 -9.98
C LEU A 471 -8.27 0.63 -8.62
N ARG A 472 -8.79 -0.34 -7.84
CA ARG A 472 -8.20 -0.71 -6.55
C ARG A 472 -6.77 -1.22 -6.71
N GLU A 473 -6.52 -2.03 -7.73
CA GLU A 473 -5.17 -2.55 -7.99
C GLU A 473 -4.20 -1.50 -8.44
N LEU A 474 -4.65 -0.61 -9.29
CA LEU A 474 -3.85 0.50 -9.73
C LEU A 474 -3.41 1.32 -8.51
N MET A 475 -4.31 1.58 -7.56
CA MET A 475 -3.94 2.20 -6.28
C MET A 475 -2.94 1.37 -5.48
N GLN A 476 -3.13 0.05 -5.36
CA GLN A 476 -2.19 -0.82 -4.64
C GLN A 476 -0.81 -0.84 -5.30
N PHE A 477 -0.75 -0.89 -6.63
CA PHE A 477 0.47 -0.81 -7.42
C PHE A 477 1.21 0.51 -7.16
N PHE A 478 0.53 1.65 -7.26
CA PHE A 478 1.17 2.94 -6.98
C PHE A 478 1.63 3.05 -5.53
N LYS A 479 0.84 2.58 -4.57
CA LYS A 479 1.26 2.50 -3.16
C LYS A 479 2.51 1.63 -2.98
N GLU A 480 2.58 0.51 -3.68
CA GLU A 480 3.73 -0.40 -3.63
C GLU A 480 4.98 0.23 -4.25
N VAL A 481 4.84 0.90 -5.40
CA VAL A 481 5.94 1.62 -6.06
C VAL A 481 6.48 2.72 -5.16
N THR A 482 5.61 3.58 -4.62
CA THR A 482 6.01 4.64 -3.68
C THR A 482 6.63 4.04 -2.42
N ARG A 483 6.11 2.92 -1.90
CA ARG A 483 6.68 2.19 -0.75
C ARG A 483 8.11 1.73 -1.04
N ARG A 484 8.36 1.06 -2.16
CA ARG A 484 9.71 0.57 -2.54
C ARG A 484 10.68 1.73 -2.74
N PHE A 485 10.22 2.80 -3.37
CA PHE A 485 11.00 4.01 -3.55
C PHE A 485 11.44 4.61 -2.20
N GLN A 486 10.50 4.77 -1.27
CA GLN A 486 10.78 5.27 0.09
C GLN A 486 11.73 4.34 0.87
N GLN A 487 11.59 3.02 0.70
CA GLN A 487 12.52 2.04 1.29
C GLN A 487 13.93 2.20 0.71
N GLY A 488 14.07 2.44 -0.60
CA GLY A 488 15.35 2.71 -1.25
C GLY A 488 16.03 3.96 -0.69
N LEU A 489 15.30 5.05 -0.52
CA LEU A 489 15.82 6.28 0.09
C LEU A 489 16.28 6.06 1.54
N HIS A 490 15.50 5.33 2.33
CA HIS A 490 15.88 4.99 3.70
C HIS A 490 17.10 4.07 3.77
N TRP A 491 17.25 3.13 2.84
CA TRP A 491 18.41 2.26 2.78
C TRP A 491 19.70 3.04 2.60
N ILE A 492 19.69 4.09 1.77
CA ILE A 492 20.86 4.98 1.59
C ILE A 492 21.16 5.75 2.88
N GLU A 493 20.14 6.28 3.55
CA GLU A 493 20.30 6.95 4.85
C GLU A 493 20.94 6.02 5.90
N GLU A 494 20.52 4.75 5.93
CA GLU A 494 21.09 3.76 6.84
C GLU A 494 22.56 3.43 6.54
N LEU A 495 22.98 3.45 5.27
CA LEU A 495 24.38 3.29 4.89
C LEU A 495 25.22 4.48 5.38
N LEU A 496 24.63 5.67 5.38
CA LEU A 496 25.28 6.90 5.84
C LEU A 496 25.27 7.07 7.37
N SER A 497 24.55 6.23 8.13
CA SER A 497 24.57 6.28 9.60
C SER A 497 25.98 6.09 10.17
N HIS A 498 26.32 6.87 11.21
CA HIS A 498 27.63 6.76 11.86
C HIS A 498 27.64 5.60 12.85
N ARG A 499 28.76 4.86 12.89
CA ARG A 499 29.04 3.85 13.91
C ARG A 499 30.08 4.35 14.90
N LEU A 500 29.95 3.92 16.15
CA LEU A 500 30.97 4.11 17.16
C LEU A 500 32.24 3.34 16.76
N GLY A 501 33.40 4.00 16.78
CA GLY A 501 34.68 3.38 16.38
C GLY A 501 35.01 3.42 14.89
N GLU A 502 34.31 4.25 14.09
CA GLU A 502 34.66 4.46 12.68
C GLU A 502 35.99 5.19 12.50
N SER A 503 36.67 4.95 11.37
CA SER A 503 37.89 5.67 11.01
C SER A 503 37.60 7.17 10.86
N ARG A 504 38.59 8.02 11.19
CA ARG A 504 38.47 9.48 11.09
C ARG A 504 38.04 9.93 9.68
N TRP A 505 38.56 9.26 8.66
CA TRP A 505 38.19 9.50 7.26
C TRP A 505 36.74 9.14 6.94
N ALA A 506 36.26 7.99 7.42
CA ALA A 506 34.86 7.60 7.22
C ALA A 506 33.90 8.57 7.93
N LEU A 507 34.26 9.03 9.13
CA LEU A 507 33.51 10.05 9.85
C LEU A 507 33.47 11.38 9.08
N ALA A 508 34.62 11.88 8.62
CA ALA A 508 34.68 13.13 7.86
C ALA A 508 33.87 13.05 6.56
N PHE A 509 34.00 11.96 5.80
CA PHE A 509 33.26 11.74 4.57
C PHE A 509 31.74 11.68 4.81
N LYS A 510 31.29 10.93 5.82
CA LYS A 510 29.86 10.85 6.19
C LYS A 510 29.33 12.18 6.71
N ALA A 511 30.11 12.92 7.49
CA ALA A 511 29.71 14.23 8.01
C ALA A 511 29.44 15.24 6.88
N LEU A 512 30.19 15.17 5.78
CA LEU A 512 29.94 15.97 4.57
C LEU A 512 28.75 15.46 3.75
N LEU A 513 28.65 14.13 3.57
CA LEU A 513 27.66 13.53 2.67
C LEU A 513 26.24 13.51 3.25
N ILE A 514 26.07 13.36 4.57
CA ILE A 514 24.75 13.32 5.22
C ILE A 514 23.92 14.60 5.01
N PRO A 515 24.43 15.83 5.25
CA PRO A 515 23.62 17.03 5.04
C PRO A 515 23.22 17.20 3.57
N LEU A 516 24.14 16.91 2.64
CA LEU A 516 23.87 16.91 1.21
C LEU A 516 22.79 15.89 0.84
N TRP A 517 22.91 14.66 1.35
CA TRP A 517 21.93 13.60 1.14
C TRP A 517 20.56 13.95 1.72
N ARG A 518 20.49 14.58 2.89
CA ARG A 518 19.21 15.03 3.50
C ARG A 518 18.51 16.07 2.63
N LEU A 519 19.25 17.02 2.08
CA LEU A 519 18.69 18.01 1.14
C LEU A 519 18.16 17.30 -0.12
N LEU A 520 18.96 16.38 -0.67
CA LEU A 520 18.60 15.62 -1.86
C LEU A 520 17.37 14.72 -1.61
N ASP A 521 17.33 14.02 -0.48
CA ASP A 521 16.20 13.17 -0.05
C ASP A 521 14.92 14.00 0.07
N ALA A 522 14.97 15.17 0.70
CA ALA A 522 13.82 16.07 0.81
C ALA A 522 13.33 16.57 -0.56
N LEU A 523 14.26 16.95 -1.46
CA LEU A 523 13.94 17.40 -2.80
C LEU A 523 13.35 16.27 -3.66
N ILE A 524 13.96 15.10 -3.63
CA ILE A 524 13.49 13.90 -4.33
C ILE A 524 12.09 13.50 -3.82
N GLN A 525 11.87 13.48 -2.51
CA GLN A 525 10.56 13.17 -1.93
C GLN A 525 9.51 14.19 -2.32
N PHE A 526 9.85 15.49 -2.36
CA PHE A 526 8.95 16.54 -2.83
C PHE A 526 8.57 16.34 -4.30
N TYR A 527 9.54 16.19 -5.21
CA TYR A 527 9.23 16.00 -6.63
C TYR A 527 8.42 14.74 -6.87
N VAL A 528 8.81 13.61 -6.27
CA VAL A 528 8.11 12.34 -6.50
C VAL A 528 6.70 12.36 -5.92
N THR A 529 6.51 12.83 -4.68
CA THR A 529 5.20 12.74 -3.99
C THR A 529 4.24 13.85 -4.44
N VAL A 530 4.74 15.07 -4.65
CA VAL A 530 3.90 16.24 -4.93
C VAL A 530 3.68 16.45 -6.42
N LEU A 531 4.69 16.19 -7.25
CA LEU A 531 4.66 16.57 -8.67
C LEU A 531 4.50 15.34 -9.59
N VAL A 532 5.31 14.29 -9.42
CA VAL A 532 5.32 13.13 -10.32
C VAL A 532 4.20 12.15 -10.02
N GLU A 533 4.02 11.71 -8.77
CA GLU A 533 3.02 10.70 -8.41
C GLU A 533 1.60 11.09 -8.88
N PRO A 534 1.10 12.32 -8.67
CA PRO A 534 -0.22 12.70 -9.12
C PRO A 534 -0.37 12.72 -10.65
N GLN A 535 0.72 12.99 -11.38
CA GLN A 535 0.72 13.01 -12.84
C GLN A 535 0.69 11.61 -13.43
N VAL A 536 1.46 10.69 -12.87
CA VAL A 536 1.55 9.31 -13.37
C VAL A 536 0.37 8.46 -12.90
N ASN A 537 -0.15 8.71 -11.69
CA ASN A 537 -1.30 7.98 -11.16
C ASN A 537 -2.59 8.43 -11.86
N PRO A 538 -3.21 7.60 -12.73
CA PRO A 538 -4.35 8.04 -13.55
C PRO A 538 -5.58 8.39 -12.70
N ILE A 539 -5.71 7.82 -11.50
CA ILE A 539 -6.79 8.12 -10.56
C ILE A 539 -6.68 9.56 -10.03
N LYS A 540 -5.45 10.05 -9.85
CA LYS A 540 -5.18 11.44 -9.47
C LYS A 540 -5.12 12.35 -10.72
N HIS A 541 -4.61 11.81 -11.83
CA HIS A 541 -4.34 12.58 -13.04
C HIS A 541 -5.62 13.04 -13.75
N PHE A 542 -6.47 12.10 -14.17
CA PHE A 542 -7.61 12.41 -15.05
C PHE A 542 -8.63 13.39 -14.48
N PRO A 543 -9.10 13.27 -13.22
CA PRO A 543 -10.13 14.17 -12.73
C PRO A 543 -9.59 15.58 -12.44
N LEU A 544 -8.30 15.73 -12.14
CA LEU A 544 -7.82 16.94 -11.49
C LEU A 544 -6.54 17.52 -12.08
N VAL A 545 -5.51 16.71 -12.29
CA VAL A 545 -4.27 17.21 -12.92
C VAL A 545 -4.55 17.64 -14.36
N THR A 546 -5.46 16.99 -15.08
CA THR A 546 -5.90 17.44 -16.42
C THR A 546 -6.57 18.82 -16.37
N ILE A 547 -7.38 19.09 -15.34
CA ILE A 547 -7.96 20.43 -15.12
C ILE A 547 -6.83 21.42 -14.77
N GLY A 548 -5.92 21.03 -13.89
CA GLY A 548 -4.74 21.80 -13.52
C GLY A 548 -3.89 22.19 -14.72
N HIS A 549 -3.64 21.28 -15.66
CA HIS A 549 -2.93 21.59 -16.91
C HIS A 549 -3.65 22.66 -17.72
N LYS A 550 -4.96 22.52 -17.92
CA LYS A 550 -5.75 23.50 -18.69
C LYS A 550 -5.78 24.87 -18.02
N VAL A 551 -5.92 24.88 -16.69
CA VAL A 551 -5.95 26.11 -15.89
C VAL A 551 -4.57 26.79 -15.86
N MET A 552 -3.49 26.02 -15.74
CA MET A 552 -2.13 26.56 -15.63
C MET A 552 -1.46 26.89 -16.96
N LEU A 553 -1.87 26.28 -18.08
CA LEU A 553 -1.31 26.53 -19.40
C LEU A 553 -1.14 28.02 -19.74
N PRO A 554 -2.15 28.90 -19.56
CA PRO A 554 -1.99 30.33 -19.84
C PRO A 554 -0.98 31.04 -18.92
N PHE A 555 -0.65 30.46 -17.76
CA PHE A 555 0.30 31.02 -16.80
C PHE A 555 1.75 30.50 -16.99
N PHE A 556 1.96 29.45 -17.78
CA PHE A 556 3.28 28.84 -17.95
C PHE A 556 4.39 29.82 -18.40
N PRO A 557 4.16 30.75 -19.35
CA PRO A 557 5.21 31.71 -19.72
C PRO A 557 5.66 32.59 -18.55
N VAL A 558 4.70 33.10 -17.77
CA VAL A 558 4.96 33.96 -16.60
C VAL A 558 5.71 33.18 -15.51
N ILE A 559 5.24 31.97 -15.21
CA ILE A 559 5.87 31.09 -14.21
C ILE A 559 7.29 30.70 -14.66
N THR A 560 7.48 30.36 -15.93
CA THR A 560 8.79 30.00 -16.49
C THR A 560 9.76 31.17 -16.39
N SER A 561 9.35 32.36 -16.81
CA SER A 561 10.19 33.57 -16.72
C SER A 561 10.58 33.85 -15.28
N PHE A 562 9.62 33.85 -14.35
CA PHE A 562 9.88 34.08 -12.93
C PHE A 562 10.86 33.05 -12.34
N LEU A 563 10.64 31.76 -12.58
CA LEU A 563 11.52 30.71 -12.10
C LEU A 563 12.92 30.82 -12.71
N LEU A 564 13.05 31.11 -14.00
CA LEU A 564 14.35 31.31 -14.64
C LEU A 564 15.10 32.49 -14.02
N THR A 565 14.43 33.61 -13.78
CA THR A 565 15.06 34.79 -13.15
C THR A 565 15.61 34.47 -11.77
N VAL A 566 14.84 33.78 -10.92
CA VAL A 566 15.28 33.41 -9.57
C VAL A 566 16.39 32.35 -9.61
N THR A 567 16.26 31.35 -10.47
CA THR A 567 17.16 30.18 -10.49
C THR A 567 18.49 30.50 -11.17
N ALA A 568 18.49 31.34 -12.22
CA ALA A 568 19.70 31.73 -12.94
C ALA A 568 20.66 32.57 -12.09
N SER A 569 20.18 33.23 -11.04
CA SER A 569 21.03 33.95 -10.07
C SER A 569 21.80 33.01 -9.14
N LEU A 570 21.34 31.77 -8.97
CA LEU A 570 21.91 30.81 -8.01
C LEU A 570 22.62 29.62 -8.68
N LEU A 571 22.18 29.23 -9.88
CA LEU A 571 22.60 28.00 -10.54
C LEU A 571 23.07 28.27 -11.98
N PRO A 572 24.10 27.53 -12.47
CA PRO A 572 24.50 27.57 -13.87
C PRO A 572 23.34 27.26 -14.83
N LYS A 573 23.33 27.89 -16.01
CA LYS A 573 22.26 27.74 -17.02
C LYS A 573 21.97 26.28 -17.40
N TRP A 574 23.01 25.44 -17.48
CA TRP A 574 22.87 24.02 -17.82
C TRP A 574 22.19 23.17 -16.72
N ILE A 575 22.07 23.69 -15.50
CA ILE A 575 21.24 23.12 -14.43
C ILE A 575 19.89 23.83 -14.35
N ALA A 576 19.89 25.17 -14.40
CA ALA A 576 18.69 25.98 -14.21
C ALA A 576 17.63 25.73 -15.30
N TYR A 577 18.00 25.68 -16.58
CA TYR A 577 17.06 25.43 -17.68
C TYR A 577 16.36 24.07 -17.56
N PRO A 578 17.06 22.92 -17.46
CA PRO A 578 16.36 21.64 -17.32
C PRO A 578 15.57 21.56 -16.02
N LEU A 579 16.05 22.13 -14.91
CA LEU A 579 15.32 22.15 -13.64
C LEU A 579 14.01 22.94 -13.75
N VAL A 580 14.03 24.15 -14.32
CA VAL A 580 12.82 24.98 -14.48
C VAL A 580 11.85 24.33 -15.46
N THR A 581 12.33 23.84 -16.60
CA THR A 581 11.49 23.13 -17.58
C THR A 581 10.81 21.91 -16.95
N LEU A 582 11.56 21.09 -16.22
CA LEU A 582 11.01 19.94 -15.49
C LEU A 582 9.99 20.40 -14.44
N THR A 583 10.27 21.46 -13.69
CA THR A 583 9.39 21.96 -12.64
C THR A 583 8.08 22.49 -13.20
N VAL A 584 8.10 23.27 -14.28
CA VAL A 584 6.91 23.81 -14.94
C VAL A 584 6.07 22.70 -15.54
N LEU A 585 6.70 21.71 -16.20
CA LEU A 585 6.01 20.55 -16.76
C LEU A 585 5.32 19.72 -15.68
N LEU A 586 5.96 19.55 -14.52
CA LEU A 586 5.42 18.76 -13.41
C LEU A 586 4.47 19.57 -12.49
N LEU A 587 4.42 20.90 -12.61
CA LEU A 587 3.67 21.80 -11.73
C LEU A 587 2.18 21.49 -11.64
N PRO A 588 1.47 21.11 -12.73
CA PRO A 588 0.06 20.70 -12.63
C PRO A 588 -0.18 19.52 -11.69
N GLY A 589 0.85 18.69 -11.42
CA GLY A 589 0.81 17.63 -10.42
C GLY A 589 0.48 18.13 -9.01
N LEU A 590 0.91 19.36 -8.68
CA LEU A 590 0.62 20.02 -7.41
C LEU A 590 -0.89 20.14 -7.14
N ALA A 591 -1.69 20.44 -8.17
CA ALA A 591 -3.14 20.50 -8.03
C ALA A 591 -3.71 19.13 -7.63
N GLY A 592 -3.25 18.08 -8.32
CA GLY A 592 -3.55 16.67 -8.02
C GLY A 592 -3.23 16.29 -6.58
N PHE A 593 -2.03 16.64 -6.13
CA PHE A 593 -1.57 16.43 -4.76
C PHE A 593 -2.44 17.19 -3.75
N LEU A 594 -2.63 18.49 -3.92
CA LEU A 594 -3.32 19.34 -2.95
C LEU A 594 -4.74 18.86 -2.67
N VAL A 595 -5.56 18.64 -3.69
CA VAL A 595 -6.95 18.21 -3.46
C VAL A 595 -7.00 16.82 -2.83
N TRP A 596 -6.12 15.91 -3.26
CA TRP A 596 -6.11 14.57 -2.69
C TRP A 596 -5.67 14.59 -1.23
N GLU A 597 -4.61 15.30 -0.89
CA GLU A 597 -4.12 15.43 0.48
C GLU A 597 -5.09 16.20 1.36
N LEU A 598 -5.70 17.28 0.88
CA LEU A 598 -6.75 18.00 1.61
C LEU A 598 -7.98 17.11 1.86
N LYS A 599 -8.36 16.28 0.88
CA LYS A 599 -9.43 15.28 1.04
C LYS A 599 -9.07 14.22 2.08
N GLU A 600 -7.85 13.69 2.08
CA GLU A 600 -7.41 12.72 3.09
C GLU A 600 -7.32 13.37 4.47
N ASN A 601 -6.85 14.61 4.58
CA ASN A 601 -6.81 15.36 5.83
C ASN A 601 -8.23 15.64 6.37
N TRP A 602 -9.19 15.94 5.49
CA TRP A 602 -10.61 16.09 5.86
C TRP A 602 -11.16 14.80 6.49
N LYS A 603 -10.81 13.62 5.99
CA LYS A 603 -11.23 12.33 6.55
C LYS A 603 -10.61 12.01 7.91
N LEU A 604 -9.61 12.74 8.39
CA LEU A 604 -9.01 12.43 9.71
C LEU A 604 -9.87 12.87 10.88
N TYR A 605 -10.72 13.89 10.68
CA TYR A 605 -11.52 14.49 11.73
C TYR A 605 -12.83 13.74 11.95
N ALA A 606 -13.12 13.40 13.21
CA ALA A 606 -14.28 12.59 13.58
C ALA A 606 -15.62 13.21 13.11
N ALA A 607 -15.77 14.53 13.20
CA ALA A 607 -17.00 15.22 12.82
C ALA A 607 -17.38 15.06 11.34
N ASN A 608 -16.40 14.80 10.46
CA ASN A 608 -16.62 14.60 9.03
C ASN A 608 -17.18 13.23 8.66
N HIS A 609 -17.30 12.34 9.65
CA HIS A 609 -17.88 10.99 9.52
C HIS A 609 -19.22 10.84 10.24
N SER A 610 -19.76 11.93 10.79
CA SER A 610 -21.10 11.96 11.39
C SER A 610 -22.16 11.59 10.34
N GLN A 611 -23.15 10.79 10.74
CA GLN A 611 -24.17 10.17 9.89
C GLN A 611 -24.74 11.11 8.79
N PRO A 612 -24.99 10.60 7.56
CA PRO A 612 -25.74 11.36 6.57
C PRO A 612 -27.21 11.45 6.99
N GLU A 613 -27.57 12.48 7.75
CA GLU A 613 -28.98 12.83 8.06
C GLU A 613 -29.74 13.42 6.84
N SER A 614 -29.08 13.64 5.69
CA SER A 614 -29.63 14.46 4.60
C SER A 614 -29.71 13.75 3.24
N LEU A 615 -30.16 12.49 3.21
CA LEU A 615 -30.67 11.85 1.99
C LEU A 615 -32.07 11.26 2.25
N PRO A 616 -33.08 11.59 1.41
CA PRO A 616 -34.46 11.19 1.65
C PRO A 616 -34.62 9.67 1.75
N ALA A 617 -35.51 9.27 2.65
CA ALA A 617 -35.84 7.92 3.08
C ALA A 617 -36.48 7.06 1.97
N VAL A 618 -35.70 6.62 0.98
CA VAL A 618 -36.19 5.70 -0.06
C VAL A 618 -35.63 4.28 0.07
N ASP A 619 -34.64 4.03 0.93
CA ASP A 619 -34.17 2.66 1.15
C ASP A 619 -33.70 2.42 2.59
N LYS A 620 -34.60 1.86 3.40
CA LYS A 620 -34.33 1.33 4.75
C LYS A 620 -33.87 -0.12 4.64
N SER A 621 -32.79 -0.38 3.91
CA SER A 621 -32.18 -1.71 3.92
C SER A 621 -31.41 -1.93 5.23
N PRO A 622 -31.49 -3.12 5.87
CA PRO A 622 -30.76 -3.44 7.11
C PRO A 622 -29.22 -3.35 6.94
N LEU A 623 -28.72 -3.25 5.71
CA LEU A 623 -27.32 -2.94 5.37
C LEU A 623 -26.87 -1.55 5.89
N ARG A 624 -27.77 -0.58 6.05
CA ARG A 624 -27.44 0.77 6.52
C ARG A 624 -27.17 0.86 8.03
N GLN A 625 -27.75 -0.02 8.85
CA GLN A 625 -27.42 -0.07 10.29
C GLN A 625 -26.02 -0.63 10.55
N LEU A 626 -25.54 -1.53 9.68
CA LEU A 626 -24.14 -1.97 9.68
C LEU A 626 -23.18 -0.89 9.14
N GLN A 627 -23.64 0.04 8.29
CA GLN A 627 -22.84 1.18 7.81
C GLN A 627 -22.49 2.21 8.90
N ALA A 628 -23.08 2.12 10.09
CA ALA A 628 -22.66 2.93 11.24
C ALA A 628 -21.30 2.48 11.82
N ILE A 629 -20.86 1.24 11.54
CA ILE A 629 -19.58 0.69 11.99
C ILE A 629 -18.67 0.53 10.77
N GLU A 630 -17.55 1.24 10.76
CA GLU A 630 -16.63 1.18 9.64
C GLU A 630 -15.92 -0.17 9.52
N LEU A 631 -15.83 -0.65 8.29
CA LEU A 631 -15.18 -1.91 7.97
C LEU A 631 -13.70 -1.89 8.33
N ALA A 632 -13.25 -2.94 9.02
CA ALA A 632 -11.86 -3.17 9.28
C ALA A 632 -11.14 -3.63 8.01
N ILE A 633 -9.91 -3.13 7.86
CA ILE A 633 -8.95 -3.63 6.91
C ILE A 633 -8.23 -4.83 7.54
N ILE A 634 -8.11 -5.91 6.77
CA ILE A 634 -7.51 -7.18 7.15
C ILE A 634 -6.30 -7.43 6.24
N GLY A 635 -5.20 -7.88 6.86
CA GLY A 635 -3.98 -8.24 6.17
C GLY A 635 -3.20 -7.06 5.58
N ASN A 636 -2.12 -7.38 4.89
CA ASN A 636 -1.17 -6.39 4.35
C ASN A 636 -1.65 -5.72 3.05
N HIS A 637 -2.68 -6.27 2.41
CA HIS A 637 -3.17 -5.82 1.11
C HIS A 637 -4.30 -4.78 1.19
N GLY A 638 -4.67 -4.33 2.39
CA GLY A 638 -5.69 -3.30 2.51
C GLY A 638 -7.11 -3.81 2.21
N GLU A 639 -7.35 -5.12 2.29
CA GLU A 639 -8.63 -5.73 1.92
C GLU A 639 -9.61 -5.80 3.10
N THR A 640 -10.90 -5.79 2.82
CA THR A 640 -11.94 -6.07 3.84
C THR A 640 -12.20 -7.58 3.92
N MET A 641 -12.86 -8.05 4.99
CA MET A 641 -13.18 -9.49 5.13
C MET A 641 -13.93 -10.04 3.91
N ARG A 642 -14.89 -9.26 3.41
CA ARG A 642 -15.61 -9.57 2.18
C ARG A 642 -14.70 -9.61 0.96
N GLY A 643 -13.71 -8.72 0.88
CA GLY A 643 -12.69 -8.73 -0.17
C GLY A 643 -11.81 -9.98 -0.12
N LEU A 644 -11.47 -10.47 1.07
CA LEU A 644 -10.66 -11.66 1.27
C LEU A 644 -11.36 -12.95 0.81
N LEU A 645 -12.68 -13.04 1.04
CA LEU A 645 -13.49 -14.22 0.69
C LEU A 645 -14.10 -14.19 -0.71
N ARG A 646 -14.47 -13.01 -1.22
CA ARG A 646 -15.16 -12.88 -2.51
C ARG A 646 -14.19 -12.92 -3.67
N ARG A 647 -14.32 -13.93 -4.52
CA ARG A 647 -13.57 -14.02 -5.79
C ARG A 647 -13.81 -12.78 -6.67
N GLY A 648 -12.74 -12.14 -7.10
CA GLY A 648 -12.77 -11.05 -8.08
C GLY A 648 -11.42 -10.92 -8.78
N PHE A 649 -11.23 -9.89 -9.60
CA PHE A 649 -9.99 -9.72 -10.37
C PHE A 649 -8.76 -9.70 -9.43
N HIS A 650 -8.86 -8.99 -8.30
CA HIS A 650 -7.85 -8.98 -7.24
C HIS A 650 -8.40 -9.10 -5.81
N SER A 651 -9.72 -9.29 -5.66
CA SER A 651 -10.29 -9.83 -4.42
C SER A 651 -10.29 -11.36 -4.44
N GLY A 652 -10.53 -11.98 -3.29
CA GLY A 652 -10.54 -13.42 -3.13
C GLY A 652 -9.12 -13.96 -2.92
N THR A 653 -8.36 -13.31 -2.04
CA THR A 653 -7.03 -13.80 -1.62
C THR A 653 -7.12 -15.24 -1.13
N LEU A 654 -8.14 -15.57 -0.32
CA LEU A 654 -8.37 -16.93 0.16
C LEU A 654 -8.69 -17.94 -0.96
N PRO A 655 -9.74 -17.75 -1.79
CA PRO A 655 -10.03 -18.69 -2.87
C PRO A 655 -8.89 -18.82 -3.88
N LYS A 656 -8.17 -17.74 -4.19
CA LYS A 656 -7.02 -17.77 -5.11
C LYS A 656 -5.82 -18.51 -4.51
N ALA A 657 -5.57 -18.38 -3.22
CA ALA A 657 -4.53 -19.14 -2.54
C ALA A 657 -4.80 -20.65 -2.63
N PHE A 658 -6.06 -21.07 -2.40
CA PHE A 658 -6.47 -22.46 -2.61
C PHE A 658 -6.38 -22.91 -4.08
N ASP A 659 -6.79 -22.08 -5.04
CA ASP A 659 -6.66 -22.40 -6.46
C ASP A 659 -5.19 -22.56 -6.89
N ARG A 660 -4.30 -21.72 -6.37
CA ARG A 660 -2.84 -21.83 -6.58
C ARG A 660 -2.31 -23.14 -5.99
N LEU A 661 -2.68 -23.47 -4.75
CA LEU A 661 -2.28 -24.72 -4.12
C LEU A 661 -2.75 -25.94 -4.92
N ARG A 662 -4.05 -25.99 -5.29
CA ARG A 662 -4.62 -27.06 -6.10
C ARG A 662 -3.94 -27.18 -7.46
N ARG A 663 -3.62 -26.07 -8.12
CA ARG A 663 -2.92 -26.07 -9.41
C ARG A 663 -1.55 -26.72 -9.30
N ILE A 664 -0.79 -26.37 -8.26
CA ILE A 664 0.56 -26.94 -8.04
C ILE A 664 0.46 -28.43 -7.75
N LEU A 665 -0.45 -28.85 -6.86
CA LEU A 665 -0.67 -30.26 -6.54
C LEU A 665 -1.07 -31.06 -7.80
N ARG A 666 -1.97 -30.52 -8.64
CA ARG A 666 -2.34 -31.15 -9.92
C ARG A 666 -1.17 -31.30 -10.88
N ILE A 667 -0.28 -30.31 -10.95
CA ILE A 667 0.92 -30.40 -11.80
C ILE A 667 1.82 -31.51 -11.27
N GLN A 668 2.09 -31.56 -9.96
CA GLN A 668 2.91 -32.60 -9.34
C GLN A 668 2.35 -34.00 -9.59
N MET A 669 1.03 -34.18 -9.44
CA MET A 669 0.36 -35.44 -9.72
C MET A 669 0.43 -35.84 -11.20
N ARG A 670 0.39 -34.87 -12.13
CA ARG A 670 0.40 -35.14 -13.58
C ARG A 670 1.79 -35.42 -14.13
N THR A 671 2.80 -34.69 -13.65
CA THR A 671 4.17 -34.79 -14.19
C THR A 671 5.07 -35.69 -13.34
N GLU A 672 4.56 -36.20 -12.21
CA GLU A 672 5.32 -36.98 -11.22
C GLU A 672 6.61 -36.27 -10.77
N THR A 673 6.64 -34.94 -10.90
CA THR A 673 7.81 -34.12 -10.59
C THR A 673 7.55 -33.31 -9.33
N GLU A 674 8.46 -33.37 -8.39
CA GLU A 674 8.37 -32.55 -7.18
C GLU A 674 8.65 -31.07 -7.49
N LEU A 675 7.75 -30.18 -7.07
CA LEU A 675 7.89 -28.72 -7.20
C LEU A 675 7.93 -28.07 -5.80
N PRO A 676 8.95 -28.37 -4.98
CA PRO A 676 8.93 -28.05 -3.56
C PRO A 676 8.89 -26.55 -3.25
N GLN A 677 9.59 -25.73 -4.05
CA GLN A 677 9.58 -24.28 -3.89
C GLN A 677 8.18 -23.69 -4.12
N ARG A 678 7.53 -24.04 -5.24
CA ARG A 678 6.18 -23.54 -5.56
C ARG A 678 5.15 -23.98 -4.52
N LEU A 679 5.25 -25.23 -4.05
CA LEU A 679 4.36 -25.75 -3.01
C LEU A 679 4.52 -24.98 -1.69
N ARG A 680 5.76 -24.65 -1.30
CA ARG A 680 6.04 -23.80 -0.13
C ARG A 680 5.48 -22.41 -0.28
N ASP A 681 5.69 -21.76 -1.42
CA ASP A 681 5.17 -20.42 -1.67
C ASP A 681 3.64 -20.38 -1.53
N ALA A 682 2.96 -21.41 -2.03
CA ALA A 682 1.52 -21.55 -1.87
C ALA A 682 1.08 -21.79 -0.41
N ARG A 683 1.78 -22.66 0.33
CA ARG A 683 1.50 -22.92 1.75
C ARG A 683 1.81 -21.71 2.64
N ARG A 684 2.91 -21.01 2.38
CA ARG A 684 3.31 -19.79 3.07
C ARG A 684 2.27 -18.69 2.86
N HIS A 685 1.77 -18.54 1.64
CA HIS A 685 0.71 -17.59 1.37
C HIS A 685 -0.59 -17.91 2.14
N LEU A 686 -0.97 -19.19 2.28
CA LEU A 686 -2.09 -19.59 3.12
C LEU A 686 -1.82 -19.33 4.62
N ALA A 687 -0.60 -19.60 5.11
CA ALA A 687 -0.21 -19.32 6.48
C ALA A 687 -0.18 -17.81 6.79
N GLU A 688 0.15 -16.97 5.81
CA GLU A 688 0.05 -15.51 5.92
C GLU A 688 -1.42 -15.06 6.06
N ILE A 689 -2.34 -15.65 5.31
CA ILE A 689 -3.79 -15.40 5.43
C ILE A 689 -4.31 -15.88 6.79
N GLU A 690 -3.91 -17.08 7.22
CA GLU A 690 -4.22 -17.63 8.56
C GLU A 690 -3.79 -16.65 9.66
N ARG A 691 -2.56 -16.14 9.58
CA ARG A 691 -2.01 -15.16 10.52
C ARG A 691 -2.77 -13.83 10.46
N ALA A 692 -3.14 -13.34 9.29
CA ALA A 692 -3.91 -12.10 9.14
C ALA A 692 -5.29 -12.20 9.81
N ILE A 693 -5.98 -13.33 9.66
CA ILE A 693 -7.27 -13.61 10.32
C ILE A 693 -7.09 -13.73 11.84
N CYS A 694 -6.06 -14.45 12.29
CA CYS A 694 -5.72 -14.53 13.72
C CYS A 694 -5.49 -13.14 14.32
N VAL A 695 -4.68 -12.31 13.66
CA VAL A 695 -4.33 -10.97 14.13
C VAL A 695 -5.56 -10.06 14.16
N PHE A 696 -6.44 -10.15 13.16
CA PHE A 696 -7.71 -9.43 13.16
C PHE A 696 -8.58 -9.82 14.36
N CYS A 697 -8.78 -11.13 14.59
CA CYS A 697 -9.57 -11.62 15.72
C CYS A 697 -8.93 -11.28 17.07
N ASP A 698 -7.61 -11.42 17.20
CA ASP A 698 -6.90 -11.15 18.45
C ASP A 698 -6.98 -9.66 18.83
N ARG A 699 -6.87 -8.76 17.84
CA ARG A 699 -6.91 -7.30 18.06
C ARG A 699 -8.31 -6.76 18.31
N GLU A 700 -9.31 -7.24 17.59
CA GLU A 700 -10.66 -6.65 17.62
C GLU A 700 -11.58 -7.35 18.63
N LEU A 701 -11.47 -8.66 18.80
CA LEU A 701 -12.36 -9.44 19.68
C LEU A 701 -11.61 -9.97 20.91
N ALA A 702 -10.53 -10.73 20.75
CA ALA A 702 -9.88 -11.37 21.90
C ALA A 702 -9.32 -10.35 22.89
N TYR A 703 -8.73 -9.25 22.40
CA TYR A 703 -8.27 -8.16 23.26
C TYR A 703 -9.41 -7.44 23.99
N ALA A 704 -10.56 -7.21 23.32
CA ALA A 704 -11.75 -6.64 23.95
C ALA A 704 -12.20 -7.51 25.13
N LEU A 705 -12.32 -8.82 24.88
CA LEU A 705 -12.69 -9.79 25.91
C LEU A 705 -11.63 -9.86 27.04
N ARG A 706 -10.32 -9.85 26.73
CA ARG A 706 -9.24 -9.89 27.74
C ARG A 706 -9.27 -8.66 28.65
N ARG A 707 -9.68 -7.51 28.11
CA ARG A 707 -9.89 -6.30 28.90
C ARG A 707 -11.09 -6.43 29.83
N ARG A 708 -12.14 -7.17 29.45
CA ARG A 708 -13.25 -7.50 30.35
C ARG A 708 -12.81 -8.41 31.49
N CYS A 709 -11.87 -9.33 31.27
CA CYS A 709 -11.32 -10.16 32.36
C CYS A 709 -10.72 -9.33 33.51
N GLN A 710 -10.19 -8.14 33.21
CA GLN A 710 -9.61 -7.24 34.22
C GLN A 710 -10.68 -6.51 35.05
N GLN A 711 -11.94 -6.55 34.64
CA GLN A 711 -13.03 -5.93 35.38
C GLN A 711 -13.49 -6.85 36.52
N PRO A 712 -13.78 -6.31 37.72
CA PRO A 712 -14.26 -7.12 38.86
C PRO A 712 -15.60 -7.79 38.56
N ASP A 713 -16.50 -7.11 37.83
CA ASP A 713 -17.85 -7.56 37.47
C ASP A 713 -17.90 -8.61 36.33
N CYS A 714 -16.77 -9.23 35.98
CA CYS A 714 -16.69 -10.15 34.85
C CYS A 714 -16.09 -11.48 35.30
N SER A 715 -16.84 -12.57 35.10
CA SER A 715 -16.42 -13.93 35.46
C SER A 715 -15.33 -14.50 34.54
N LEU A 716 -15.01 -13.85 33.41
CA LEU A 716 -13.92 -14.24 32.51
C LEU A 716 -12.54 -14.03 33.16
N GLY A 717 -11.68 -15.04 33.06
CA GLY A 717 -10.30 -15.03 33.53
C GLY A 717 -9.28 -14.94 32.39
N ARG A 718 -9.30 -15.89 31.45
CA ARG A 718 -8.31 -16.01 30.36
C ARG A 718 -9.00 -16.30 29.04
N ILE A 719 -8.43 -15.76 27.95
CA ILE A 719 -8.92 -15.99 26.59
C ILE A 719 -7.78 -16.42 25.68
N GLU A 720 -8.00 -17.54 25.00
CA GLU A 720 -7.11 -18.09 24.01
C GLU A 720 -7.77 -18.13 22.64
N THR A 721 -7.00 -17.76 21.62
CA THR A 721 -7.44 -17.82 20.23
C THR A 721 -6.77 -19.03 19.59
N GLN A 722 -7.57 -19.97 19.10
CA GLN A 722 -7.06 -21.14 18.38
C GLN A 722 -6.74 -20.81 16.93
N ARG A 723 -5.98 -21.69 16.27
CA ARG A 723 -5.67 -21.55 14.84
C ARG A 723 -6.94 -21.67 13.99
N PRO A 724 -7.18 -20.73 13.04
CA PRO A 724 -8.37 -20.77 12.22
C PRO A 724 -8.27 -21.89 11.18
N ARG A 725 -9.41 -22.51 10.91
CA ARG A 725 -9.56 -23.51 9.85
C ARG A 725 -10.05 -22.81 8.60
N LEU A 726 -9.25 -22.88 7.53
CA LEU A 726 -9.52 -22.18 6.29
C LEU A 726 -10.20 -23.11 5.27
N ALA A 727 -11.20 -22.58 4.57
CA ALA A 727 -11.81 -23.20 3.40
C ALA A 727 -11.87 -22.18 2.25
N THR A 728 -12.34 -22.60 1.06
CA THR A 728 -12.24 -21.75 -0.14
C THR A 728 -13.08 -20.48 -0.07
N ALA A 729 -14.25 -20.53 0.56
CA ALA A 729 -15.20 -19.42 0.67
C ALA A 729 -15.68 -19.16 2.12
N SER A 730 -15.02 -19.79 3.09
CA SER A 730 -15.35 -19.69 4.51
C SER A 730 -14.12 -19.95 5.37
N PHE A 731 -14.18 -19.56 6.63
CA PHE A 731 -13.23 -20.00 7.64
C PHE A 731 -13.90 -20.08 9.01
N GLU A 732 -13.34 -20.92 9.86
CA GLU A 732 -13.80 -21.12 11.23
C GLU A 732 -12.69 -20.68 12.19
N LEU A 733 -13.06 -19.98 13.26
CA LEU A 733 -12.15 -19.57 14.31
C LEU A 733 -12.76 -19.94 15.66
N THR A 734 -11.95 -20.47 16.56
CA THR A 734 -12.40 -20.86 17.91
C THR A 734 -11.71 -20.00 18.96
N LEU A 735 -12.48 -19.41 19.86
CA LEU A 735 -11.96 -18.78 21.07
C LEU A 735 -12.31 -19.64 22.28
N GLU A 736 -11.34 -19.88 23.14
CA GLU A 736 -11.53 -20.54 24.43
C GLU A 736 -11.58 -19.49 25.53
N LEU A 737 -12.70 -19.49 26.27
CA LEU A 737 -12.95 -18.61 27.39
C LEU A 737 -12.86 -19.40 28.69
N TYR A 738 -11.90 -19.03 29.54
CA TYR A 738 -11.71 -19.61 30.87
C TYR A 738 -12.29 -18.67 31.91
N CYS A 739 -13.08 -19.19 32.86
CA CYS A 739 -13.64 -18.40 33.95
C CYS A 739 -12.66 -18.27 35.13
N LYS A 740 -12.85 -17.28 36.00
CA LYS A 740 -11.98 -17.03 37.18
C LYS A 740 -12.15 -18.05 38.31
N ALA A 741 -13.23 -18.84 38.31
CA ALA A 741 -13.54 -19.76 39.40
C ALA A 741 -12.49 -20.90 39.46
N PRO A 742 -11.98 -21.25 40.66
CA PRO A 742 -10.84 -22.16 40.83
C PRO A 742 -11.12 -23.63 40.44
N ASP A 743 -12.39 -24.01 40.24
CA ASP A 743 -12.81 -25.41 40.08
C ASP A 743 -13.18 -25.80 38.63
N HIS A 744 -13.01 -24.88 37.67
CA HIS A 744 -13.49 -25.09 36.30
C HIS A 744 -12.35 -25.03 35.28
N SER A 745 -11.80 -26.22 34.96
CA SER A 745 -10.77 -26.41 33.93
C SER A 745 -11.33 -26.52 32.52
N GLN A 746 -12.65 -26.68 32.34
CA GLN A 746 -13.28 -26.77 31.03
C GLN A 746 -13.54 -25.37 30.44
N PRO A 747 -12.95 -25.03 29.28
CA PRO A 747 -13.20 -23.76 28.63
C PRO A 747 -14.59 -23.72 27.99
N ILE A 748 -15.19 -22.53 27.97
CA ILE A 748 -16.36 -22.24 27.13
C ILE A 748 -15.81 -21.90 25.74
N THR A 749 -16.22 -22.63 24.70
CA THR A 749 -15.73 -22.42 23.34
C THR A 749 -16.72 -21.58 22.53
N LEU A 750 -16.22 -20.48 21.96
CA LEU A 750 -16.92 -19.69 20.94
C LEU A 750 -16.43 -20.12 19.56
N HIS A 751 -17.28 -20.80 18.81
CA HIS A 751 -17.02 -21.16 17.42
C HIS A 751 -17.60 -20.07 16.51
N LEU A 752 -16.72 -19.35 15.82
CA LEU A 752 -17.04 -18.28 14.88
C LEU A 752 -16.88 -18.81 13.45
N SER A 753 -17.96 -18.94 12.71
CA SER A 753 -17.94 -19.41 11.32
C SER A 753 -18.32 -18.26 10.38
N PHE A 754 -17.37 -17.87 9.54
CA PHE A 754 -17.57 -16.88 8.49
C PHE A 754 -17.82 -17.57 7.16
N TYR A 755 -18.91 -17.26 6.49
CA TYR A 755 -19.20 -17.79 5.15
C TYR A 755 -19.88 -16.74 4.27
N LEU A 756 -19.58 -16.82 2.98
CA LEU A 756 -20.12 -15.93 1.97
C LEU A 756 -21.33 -16.61 1.28
N LEU A 757 -22.53 -16.05 1.45
CA LEU A 757 -23.72 -16.38 0.67
C LEU A 757 -24.11 -15.15 -0.15
N GLU A 758 -23.76 -15.15 -1.44
CA GLU A 758 -23.90 -13.94 -2.25
C GLU A 758 -25.34 -13.40 -2.24
N PRO A 759 -25.54 -12.08 -1.98
CA PRO A 759 -24.52 -11.02 -1.92
C PRO A 759 -23.90 -10.77 -0.53
N ASP A 760 -24.37 -11.40 0.54
CA ASP A 760 -24.05 -11.04 1.94
C ASP A 760 -22.95 -11.93 2.57
N LEU A 761 -22.29 -11.38 3.60
CA LEU A 761 -21.32 -12.11 4.43
C LEU A 761 -21.98 -12.38 5.78
N PHE A 762 -21.92 -13.62 6.25
CA PHE A 762 -22.52 -14.04 7.52
C PHE A 762 -21.44 -14.48 8.50
N LEU A 763 -21.69 -14.20 9.78
CA LEU A 763 -20.94 -14.69 10.93
C LEU A 763 -21.92 -15.45 11.81
N THR A 764 -21.80 -16.77 11.85
CA THR A 764 -22.49 -17.59 12.83
C THR A 764 -21.62 -17.78 14.06
N VAL A 765 -22.21 -17.62 15.24
CA VAL A 765 -21.55 -17.84 16.52
C VAL A 765 -22.26 -18.97 17.23
N ALA A 766 -21.56 -20.09 17.43
CA ALA A 766 -22.03 -21.20 18.23
C ALA A 766 -21.22 -21.28 19.53
N ILE A 767 -21.91 -21.47 20.65
CA ILE A 767 -21.31 -21.54 21.98
C ILE A 767 -21.35 -22.99 22.44
N ARG A 768 -20.25 -23.52 22.95
CA ARG A 768 -20.23 -24.83 23.60
C ARG A 768 -19.56 -24.76 24.95
N GLY A 769 -19.91 -25.69 25.83
CA GLY A 769 -19.40 -25.77 27.18
C GLY A 769 -20.33 -25.15 28.23
N PRO A 770 -19.91 -25.12 29.49
CA PRO A 770 -20.78 -24.83 30.63
C PRO A 770 -21.08 -23.33 30.78
N ARG A 771 -22.11 -22.86 30.04
CA ARG A 771 -22.59 -21.46 30.05
C ARG A 771 -23.06 -20.97 31.42
N ILE A 772 -23.40 -21.86 32.33
CA ILE A 772 -23.85 -21.57 33.70
C ILE A 772 -22.79 -20.74 34.47
N HIS A 773 -21.52 -20.85 34.11
CA HIS A 773 -20.43 -20.09 34.74
C HIS A 773 -20.26 -18.65 34.21
N LEU A 774 -21.06 -18.25 33.22
CA LEU A 774 -21.10 -16.88 32.71
C LEU A 774 -22.32 -16.14 33.25
N ASP A 775 -22.08 -15.12 34.08
CA ASP A 775 -23.14 -14.23 34.55
C ASP A 775 -23.87 -13.56 33.37
N ALA A 776 -25.18 -13.33 33.49
CA ALA A 776 -26.00 -12.72 32.43
C ALA A 776 -25.43 -11.36 31.96
N ARG A 777 -24.88 -10.55 32.89
CA ARG A 777 -24.24 -9.26 32.59
C ARG A 777 -22.92 -9.42 31.84
N CYS A 778 -22.13 -10.44 32.18
CA CYS A 778 -20.91 -10.79 31.47
C CYS A 778 -21.23 -11.25 30.04
N TRP A 779 -22.30 -12.04 29.87
CA TRP A 779 -22.77 -12.49 28.57
C TRP A 779 -23.26 -11.34 27.68
N GLN A 780 -24.03 -10.40 28.22
CA GLN A 780 -24.48 -9.21 27.48
C GLN A 780 -23.29 -8.41 26.92
N ARG A 781 -22.26 -8.26 27.74
CA ARG A 781 -20.99 -7.60 27.38
C ARG A 781 -20.22 -8.35 26.27
N ILE A 782 -20.15 -9.68 26.34
CA ILE A 782 -19.57 -10.51 25.26
C ILE A 782 -20.37 -10.30 23.95
N HIS A 783 -21.69 -10.31 24.04
CA HIS A 783 -22.58 -10.12 22.88
C HIS A 783 -22.41 -8.74 22.22
N GLU A 784 -22.21 -7.68 23.02
CA GLU A 784 -21.86 -6.35 22.51
C GLU A 784 -20.55 -6.35 21.71
N ASP A 785 -19.51 -7.02 22.20
CA ASP A 785 -18.22 -7.11 21.50
C ASP A 785 -18.34 -7.93 20.22
N LEU A 786 -19.13 -9.01 20.22
CA LEU A 786 -19.43 -9.80 19.02
C LEU A 786 -20.16 -8.97 17.96
N ARG A 787 -21.12 -8.12 18.36
CA ARG A 787 -21.82 -7.21 17.43
C ARG A 787 -20.89 -6.17 16.83
N VAL A 788 -19.97 -5.62 17.62
CA VAL A 788 -18.96 -4.67 17.11
C VAL A 788 -18.01 -5.40 16.16
N PHE A 789 -17.52 -6.58 16.54
CA PHE A 789 -16.64 -7.40 15.72
C PHE A 789 -17.28 -7.80 14.38
N SER A 790 -18.56 -8.21 14.39
CA SER A 790 -19.29 -8.54 13.15
C SER A 790 -19.44 -7.33 12.25
N GLY A 791 -19.78 -6.15 12.81
CA GLY A 791 -19.86 -4.89 12.09
C GLY A 791 -18.52 -4.50 11.46
N ARG A 792 -17.42 -4.64 12.22
CA ARG A 792 -16.04 -4.41 11.73
C ARG A 792 -15.67 -5.39 10.61
N ALA A 793 -16.09 -6.65 10.68
CA ALA A 793 -15.90 -7.61 9.59
C ALA A 793 -16.81 -7.33 8.38
N GLY A 794 -17.87 -6.53 8.54
CA GLY A 794 -18.90 -6.36 7.51
C GLY A 794 -19.79 -7.59 7.33
N ALA A 795 -19.94 -8.38 8.39
CA ALA A 795 -20.73 -9.60 8.42
C ALA A 795 -22.02 -9.39 9.22
N ARG A 796 -23.11 -10.03 8.78
CA ARG A 796 -24.34 -10.16 9.55
C ARG A 796 -24.13 -11.19 10.65
N LEU A 797 -24.42 -10.80 11.89
CA LEU A 797 -24.27 -11.67 13.06
C LEU A 797 -25.53 -12.53 13.22
N GLU A 798 -25.33 -13.84 13.25
CA GLU A 798 -26.33 -14.85 13.59
C GLU A 798 -25.82 -15.63 14.80
N VAL A 799 -26.40 -15.37 15.97
CA VAL A 799 -26.03 -16.10 17.19
C VAL A 799 -26.91 -17.34 17.27
N ILE A 800 -26.30 -18.50 17.10
CA ILE A 800 -26.96 -19.80 17.22
C ILE A 800 -26.75 -20.24 18.68
N ASN A 801 -27.85 -20.20 19.46
CA ASN A 801 -27.83 -20.66 20.84
C ASN A 801 -27.69 -22.17 20.95
#